data_AF-A0A2U1MTR8-F1
#
_entry.id   AF-A0A2U1MTR8-F1
#
_cell.length_a   1.000
_cell.length_b   1.000
_cell.length_c   1.000
_cell.angle_alpha   90.00
_cell.angle_beta   90.00
_cell.angle_gamma   90.00
#
_symmetry.space_group_name_H-M   'P 1'
#
loop_
_entity.id
_entity.type
_entity.pdbx_description
1 polymer ?
#
loop_
_entity_poly.entity_id
_entity_poly.type
_entity_poly.pdbx_seq_one_letter_code
_entity_poly.pdbx_strand_id
1 'polypeptide(L)'
;MANQESSELLSQLVDLVRQFSSLPECRNVVREMYVNLVRRIKLLSPLFEELKDSDQKLDDYDVHGFKCLKNSLSFGFELVKSVNEGSKTFQALHLNKTIEKFQAATSQIEEALCKIHYDRFDIPQEVQEQTQLVHSQFKRAKGHVESPDLQLQTDLAMMKSGKEPDSEMVKRLSEKLHLTTINDLRRESLAIHDLVISTGGDIENSFETMSFILKKINDFVMLGNPQLDNSDSAKGFMRHRSPVIPDDFRCPISLELMKDPVIVSTGQTYERSCIQKWLDAGHKTCPKTQQTLLHTALTPNYVLKSLIALWCESNGIELRKSQGTSKTMKTGSECDQTAIHTLLEKLTNGNSDDQRAAVGELRLLAKRNTDNRICIADSGAIPLLVELLSSRDSRTQEHAVTALLNLSIHEANKGIIVSIGAIPEIVEVLKNGSMEARENAAAALFSLSAVDENKVAIGAAGAIPPLIELLQNGTPRGKKDAATAIFNLCIYQGNKVRAVRAGVVTPLMKLVKDASGGMMDESLAILAIIAGHREGKVAIAQADPIPVLVEVVRTGSPRNRENGVVILWWVCAGDTECLKIMKEVGGEEVLRELSENGTDRAKRKARSVLDLIQRAQIAEPLLSGDKKKGSLEVVHKHGPCSKFSDDVVKPLTVEEIFTHDQSRVDSIRARSTFNKGKKDTLGSKATLPAKSGSTIGSGNYIVTVGLGTPKKDLSLIFDTGSDLTWTQCQPCARSCYKQQETIFEPSASTTYNNISCTSTECSGLTSATGNTPGCSSSTCVYGIQYGDQSFSVGFYATDKLTLTSKDVIDNFYFGCGQNNQGLFGGAAGLIGLGRDKLSIVSQAAKKYGKVFSYCLPSKSSSTGYLTFGSSKAAKGVKYTPLSTSQGASFYGLDLNSIYVGGTKLPISPSVFSTSGMIIDSGTVITRLPPTAYSALSKEFRAQMTKYPLTKALSILDTCYDFSNYTTLTFPKISMLWSGNTKLDIAPQGVFYANGVSQVCLAFAGNGDDSDIGIFGNVQQKTIQVVYDVNAGKVGFASGGCA
;
A
#
# COMPACT_ATOMS: atom_id res chain seq x y z
N MET A 1 20.14 -9.00 -29.04
CA MET A 1 20.13 -9.84 -27.82
C MET A 1 20.68 -9.05 -26.64
N ALA A 2 21.98 -8.72 -26.57
CA ALA A 2 22.60 -7.97 -25.46
C ALA A 2 21.76 -6.80 -24.88
N ASN A 3 21.30 -5.84 -25.68
CA ASN A 3 20.44 -4.72 -25.23
C ASN A 3 19.19 -5.15 -24.42
N GLN A 4 18.59 -6.30 -24.74
CA GLN A 4 17.39 -6.80 -24.07
C GLN A 4 17.74 -7.42 -22.71
N GLU A 5 18.87 -8.13 -22.63
CA GLU A 5 19.40 -8.72 -21.39
C GLU A 5 19.82 -7.62 -20.38
N SER A 6 20.44 -6.53 -20.87
CA SER A 6 20.78 -5.36 -20.05
C SER A 6 19.54 -4.68 -19.45
N SER A 7 18.49 -4.46 -20.26
CA SER A 7 17.24 -3.84 -19.80
C SER A 7 16.48 -4.73 -18.80
N GLU A 8 16.46 -6.04 -19.03
CA GLU A 8 15.85 -7.01 -18.11
C GLU A 8 16.59 -7.05 -16.76
N LEU A 9 17.93 -7.07 -16.78
CA LEU A 9 18.77 -7.03 -15.58
C LEU A 9 18.54 -5.76 -14.74
N LEU A 10 18.44 -4.60 -15.38
CA LEU A 10 18.16 -3.32 -14.70
C LEU A 10 16.75 -3.29 -14.09
N SER A 11 15.72 -3.80 -14.78
CA SER A 11 14.39 -3.89 -14.16
C SER A 11 14.39 -4.84 -12.96
N GLN A 12 15.06 -5.99 -13.06
CA GLN A 12 15.18 -6.93 -11.94
C GLN A 12 15.89 -6.31 -10.71
N LEU A 13 16.83 -5.38 -10.91
CA LEU A 13 17.45 -4.62 -9.82
C LEU A 13 16.49 -3.59 -9.19
N VAL A 14 15.76 -2.81 -10.00
CA VAL A 14 14.70 -1.91 -9.52
C VAL A 14 13.65 -2.68 -8.71
N ASP A 15 13.21 -3.83 -9.21
CA ASP A 15 12.17 -4.65 -8.59
C ASP A 15 12.67 -5.35 -7.31
N LEU A 16 13.97 -5.63 -7.18
CA LEU A 16 14.58 -6.06 -5.90
C LEU A 16 14.60 -4.94 -4.85
N VAL A 17 15.04 -3.73 -5.21
CA VAL A 17 15.07 -2.59 -4.26
C VAL A 17 13.66 -2.20 -3.82
N ARG A 18 12.65 -2.36 -4.70
CA ARG A 18 11.24 -2.22 -4.33
C ARG A 18 10.78 -3.31 -3.35
N GLN A 19 11.21 -4.56 -3.51
CA GLN A 19 10.89 -5.63 -2.55
C GLN A 19 11.47 -5.37 -1.15
N PHE A 20 12.71 -4.88 -1.03
CA PHE A 20 13.27 -4.37 0.23
C PHE A 20 12.47 -3.20 0.84
N SER A 21 11.62 -2.54 0.05
CA SER A 21 10.76 -1.43 0.47
C SER A 21 9.35 -1.87 0.90
N SER A 22 8.91 -3.07 0.52
CA SER A 22 7.65 -3.67 0.98
C SER A 22 7.78 -4.52 2.25
N LEU A 23 9.00 -4.78 2.75
CA LEU A 23 9.20 -5.53 4.00
C LEU A 23 8.77 -4.70 5.23
N PRO A 24 8.14 -5.33 6.25
CA PRO A 24 7.65 -4.64 7.45
C PRO A 24 8.78 -4.26 8.43
N GLU A 25 8.45 -3.48 9.45
CA GLU A 25 9.39 -3.08 10.50
C GLU A 25 9.97 -4.28 11.25
N CYS A 26 11.29 -4.43 11.23
CA CYS A 26 11.98 -5.42 12.04
C CYS A 26 11.88 -5.11 13.55
N ARG A 27 11.44 -6.10 14.33
CA ARG A 27 11.21 -6.00 15.79
C ARG A 27 11.90 -7.14 16.54
N ASN A 28 13.22 -7.24 16.39
CA ASN A 28 14.08 -8.23 17.03
C ASN A 28 15.45 -7.64 17.44
N VAL A 29 16.35 -8.49 17.91
CA VAL A 29 17.68 -8.11 18.42
C VAL A 29 18.73 -7.76 17.35
N VAL A 30 18.42 -7.96 16.06
CA VAL A 30 19.26 -7.53 14.91
C VAL A 30 18.60 -6.39 14.12
N ARG A 31 17.66 -5.68 14.74
CA ARG A 31 16.93 -4.54 14.17
C ARG A 31 17.87 -3.46 13.62
N GLU A 32 18.98 -3.18 14.29
CA GLU A 32 19.95 -2.19 13.81
C GLU A 32 20.62 -2.63 12.51
N MET A 33 21.24 -3.82 12.47
CA MET A 33 21.80 -4.43 11.26
C MET A 33 20.80 -4.48 10.10
N TYR A 34 19.56 -4.90 10.38
CA TYR A 34 18.46 -4.95 9.43
C TYR A 34 18.18 -3.57 8.84
N VAL A 35 17.91 -2.56 9.68
CA VAL A 35 17.55 -1.21 9.24
C VAL A 35 18.72 -0.55 8.51
N ASN A 36 19.94 -0.73 9.01
CA ASN A 36 21.16 -0.24 8.38
C ASN A 36 21.38 -0.84 6.99
N LEU A 37 21.21 -2.16 6.81
CA LEU A 37 21.35 -2.81 5.50
C LEU A 37 20.23 -2.37 4.54
N VAL A 38 18.96 -2.46 4.97
CA VAL A 38 17.80 -2.10 4.15
C VAL A 38 17.84 -0.62 3.73
N ARG A 39 18.24 0.29 4.61
CA ARG A 39 18.39 1.72 4.29
C ARG A 39 19.48 1.97 3.25
N ARG A 40 20.65 1.36 3.42
CA ARG A 40 21.76 1.50 2.44
C ARG A 40 21.39 0.95 1.06
N ILE A 41 20.60 -0.14 0.99
CA ILE A 41 20.08 -0.69 -0.26
C ILE A 41 19.03 0.23 -0.91
N LYS A 42 18.10 0.79 -0.14
CA LYS A 42 17.06 1.72 -0.64
C LYS A 42 17.65 2.95 -1.33
N LEU A 43 18.80 3.43 -0.86
CA LEU A 43 19.52 4.55 -1.48
C LEU A 43 20.12 4.22 -2.88
N LEU A 44 20.03 2.99 -3.37
CA LEU A 44 20.37 2.63 -4.76
C LEU A 44 19.18 2.76 -5.74
N SER A 45 17.95 3.00 -5.29
CA SER A 45 16.78 3.06 -6.20
C SER A 45 16.95 4.10 -7.32
N PRO A 46 17.38 5.35 -7.05
CA PRO A 46 17.55 6.35 -8.12
C PRO A 46 18.65 6.02 -9.14
N LEU A 47 19.63 5.18 -8.78
CA LEU A 47 20.64 4.68 -9.71
C LEU A 47 20.01 3.72 -10.73
N PHE A 48 19.26 2.73 -10.25
CA PHE A 48 18.63 1.75 -11.13
C PHE A 48 17.45 2.33 -11.92
N GLU A 49 16.79 3.37 -11.39
CA GLU A 49 15.74 4.12 -12.08
C GLU A 49 16.29 4.95 -13.26
N GLU A 50 17.29 5.83 -13.05
CA GLU A 50 17.89 6.59 -14.17
C GLU A 50 18.63 5.68 -15.16
N LEU A 51 19.31 4.60 -14.72
CA LEU A 51 19.92 3.64 -15.65
C LEU A 51 18.88 2.91 -16.52
N LYS A 52 17.67 2.66 -15.99
CA LYS A 52 16.58 2.01 -16.72
C LYS A 52 15.87 2.95 -17.69
N ASP A 53 15.74 4.22 -17.32
CA ASP A 53 15.10 5.25 -18.17
C ASP A 53 16.08 5.85 -19.19
N SER A 54 17.40 5.61 -19.05
CA SER A 54 18.40 5.90 -20.07
C SER A 54 18.48 4.82 -21.16
N ASP A 55 18.51 5.22 -22.44
CA ASP A 55 18.77 4.34 -23.60
C ASP A 55 20.25 3.84 -23.69
N GLN A 56 21.00 3.92 -22.59
CA GLN A 56 22.44 3.68 -22.60
C GLN A 56 22.80 2.19 -22.65
N LYS A 57 23.80 1.84 -23.46
CA LYS A 57 24.31 0.46 -23.56
C LYS A 57 25.37 0.21 -22.48
N LEU A 58 25.07 -0.71 -21.57
CA LEU A 58 26.07 -1.37 -20.72
C LEU A 58 27.01 -2.23 -21.58
N ASP A 59 28.27 -2.36 -21.18
CA ASP A 59 29.20 -3.34 -21.75
C ASP A 59 29.29 -4.62 -20.91
N ASP A 60 30.02 -5.63 -21.40
CA ASP A 60 30.09 -6.95 -20.76
C ASP A 60 30.72 -6.91 -19.35
N TYR A 61 31.56 -5.91 -19.05
CA TYR A 61 32.16 -5.72 -17.72
C TYR A 61 31.13 -5.14 -16.75
N ASP A 62 30.43 -4.07 -17.16
CA ASP A 62 29.40 -3.46 -16.33
C ASP A 62 28.20 -4.42 -16.14
N VAL A 63 27.81 -5.19 -17.16
CA VAL A 63 26.83 -6.28 -17.05
C VAL A 63 27.27 -7.36 -16.06
N HIS A 64 28.56 -7.71 -15.99
CA HIS A 64 29.09 -8.62 -14.97
C HIS A 64 28.97 -8.02 -13.56
N GLY A 65 29.36 -6.74 -13.39
CA GLY A 65 29.21 -6.00 -12.13
C GLY A 65 27.76 -5.97 -11.63
N PHE A 66 26.80 -5.61 -12.48
CA PHE A 66 25.37 -5.61 -12.12
C PHE A 66 24.81 -7.02 -11.86
N LYS A 67 25.30 -8.07 -12.51
CA LYS A 67 24.95 -9.47 -12.20
C LYS A 67 25.47 -9.90 -10.82
N CYS A 68 26.71 -9.52 -10.47
CA CYS A 68 27.23 -9.70 -9.10
C CYS A 68 26.36 -8.96 -8.08
N LEU A 69 26.04 -7.68 -8.33
CA LEU A 69 25.25 -6.86 -7.42
C LEU A 69 23.84 -7.42 -7.21
N LYS A 70 23.16 -7.88 -8.28
CA LYS A 70 21.87 -8.57 -8.18
C LYS A 70 21.95 -9.78 -7.25
N ASN A 71 22.96 -10.64 -7.41
CA ASN A 71 23.11 -11.85 -6.59
C ASN A 71 23.37 -11.51 -5.12
N SER A 72 24.21 -10.51 -4.83
CA SER A 72 24.48 -10.03 -3.46
C SER A 72 23.24 -9.38 -2.81
N LEU A 73 22.44 -8.64 -3.59
CA LEU A 73 21.17 -8.09 -3.13
C LEU A 73 20.12 -9.19 -2.88
N SER A 74 20.05 -10.24 -3.70
CA SER A 74 19.18 -11.41 -3.45
C SER A 74 19.58 -12.15 -2.16
N PHE A 75 20.88 -12.35 -1.90
CA PHE A 75 21.35 -12.93 -0.64
C PHE A 75 20.99 -12.06 0.56
N GLY A 76 21.16 -10.74 0.44
CA GLY A 76 20.69 -9.78 1.44
C GLY A 76 19.17 -9.81 1.65
N PHE A 77 18.38 -10.06 0.61
CA PHE A 77 16.92 -10.09 0.69
C PHE A 77 16.42 -11.31 1.47
N GLU A 78 16.89 -12.52 1.12
CA GLU A 78 16.50 -13.73 1.85
C GLU A 78 17.03 -13.73 3.31
N LEU A 79 18.18 -13.10 3.58
CA LEU A 79 18.63 -12.84 4.95
C LEU A 79 17.65 -11.94 5.72
N VAL A 80 17.34 -10.77 5.17
CA VAL A 80 16.44 -9.78 5.81
C VAL A 80 15.01 -10.35 5.97
N LYS A 81 14.54 -11.15 5.01
CA LYS A 81 13.25 -11.86 5.06
C LYS A 81 13.22 -12.95 6.14
N SER A 82 14.19 -13.87 6.15
CA SER A 82 14.27 -14.94 7.18
C SER A 82 14.46 -14.40 8.60
N VAL A 83 15.07 -13.21 8.74
CA VAL A 83 15.17 -12.46 10.01
C VAL A 83 13.82 -11.88 10.46
N ASN A 84 12.91 -11.57 9.54
CA ASN A 84 11.57 -11.07 9.85
C ASN A 84 10.53 -12.20 10.08
N GLU A 85 10.67 -13.31 9.37
CA GLU A 85 9.75 -14.45 9.42
C GLU A 85 10.13 -15.48 10.51
N GLY A 86 11.40 -15.55 10.91
CA GLY A 86 11.89 -16.52 11.89
C GLY A 86 11.77 -16.10 13.37
N SER A 87 11.92 -17.08 14.26
CA SER A 87 11.89 -16.90 15.72
C SER A 87 12.93 -15.91 16.23
N LYS A 88 12.49 -14.95 17.06
CA LYS A 88 13.36 -13.95 17.70
C LYS A 88 14.25 -14.54 18.78
N THR A 89 13.72 -15.50 19.56
CA THR A 89 14.50 -16.20 20.58
C THR A 89 15.60 -17.05 19.95
N PHE A 90 15.33 -17.71 18.81
CA PHE A 90 16.36 -18.40 18.03
C PHE A 90 17.45 -17.44 17.54
N GLN A 91 17.07 -16.34 16.90
CA GLN A 91 18.00 -15.31 16.40
C GLN A 91 18.88 -14.74 17.52
N ALA A 92 18.33 -14.53 18.71
CA ALA A 92 19.07 -14.07 19.89
C ALA A 92 20.04 -15.12 20.45
N LEU A 93 19.65 -16.40 20.47
CA LEU A 93 20.53 -17.50 20.88
C LEU A 93 21.65 -17.81 19.86
N HIS A 94 21.50 -17.35 18.62
CA HIS A 94 22.46 -17.51 17.52
C HIS A 94 22.95 -16.16 16.95
N LEU A 95 23.00 -15.12 17.80
CA LEU A 95 23.27 -13.73 17.40
C LEU A 95 24.56 -13.58 16.57
N ASN A 96 25.68 -14.19 17.00
CA ASN A 96 26.96 -14.10 16.28
C ASN A 96 26.87 -14.67 14.85
N LYS A 97 26.25 -15.84 14.67
CA LYS A 97 26.03 -16.49 13.36
C LYS A 97 25.08 -15.70 12.45
N THR A 98 24.27 -14.80 13.04
CA THR A 98 23.43 -13.84 12.30
C THR A 98 24.22 -12.58 11.94
N ILE A 99 25.03 -12.05 12.86
CA ILE A 99 25.97 -10.93 12.62
C ILE A 99 26.93 -11.26 11.47
N GLU A 100 27.53 -12.45 11.46
CA GLU A 100 28.39 -12.96 10.39
C GLU A 100 27.69 -12.94 9.02
N LYS A 101 26.40 -13.32 8.95
CA LYS A 101 25.62 -13.26 7.70
C LYS A 101 25.37 -11.83 7.23
N PHE A 102 25.05 -10.90 8.14
CA PHE A 102 24.89 -9.48 7.79
C PHE A 102 26.20 -8.84 7.34
N GLN A 103 27.34 -9.21 7.95
CA GLN A 103 28.67 -8.79 7.52
C GLN A 103 29.04 -9.38 6.15
N ALA A 104 28.72 -10.65 5.90
CA ALA A 104 28.91 -11.28 4.59
C ALA A 104 28.07 -10.58 3.50
N ALA A 105 26.79 -10.31 3.75
CA ALA A 105 25.92 -9.59 2.82
C ALA A 105 26.45 -8.17 2.53
N THR A 106 26.84 -7.43 3.58
CA THR A 106 27.44 -6.09 3.48
C THR A 106 28.74 -6.12 2.65
N SER A 107 29.58 -7.13 2.88
CA SER A 107 30.87 -7.28 2.18
C SER A 107 30.71 -7.65 0.71
N GLN A 108 29.77 -8.53 0.38
CA GLN A 108 29.46 -8.93 -1.00
C GLN A 108 28.84 -7.77 -1.80
N ILE A 109 27.92 -7.00 -1.19
CA ILE A 109 27.34 -5.81 -1.83
C ILE A 109 28.43 -4.76 -2.07
N GLU A 110 29.33 -4.52 -1.11
CA GLU A 110 30.46 -3.59 -1.31
C GLU A 110 31.40 -4.03 -2.44
N GLU A 111 31.76 -5.32 -2.48
CA GLU A 111 32.64 -5.88 -3.52
C GLU A 111 31.97 -5.86 -4.91
N ALA A 112 30.65 -6.03 -4.98
CA ALA A 112 29.89 -5.87 -6.21
C ALA A 112 29.79 -4.40 -6.65
N LEU A 113 29.58 -3.47 -5.72
CA LEU A 113 29.60 -2.03 -5.99
C LEU A 113 30.98 -1.53 -6.44
N CYS A 114 32.08 -2.20 -6.03
CA CYS A 114 33.43 -1.94 -6.53
C CYS A 114 33.66 -2.36 -8.00
N LYS A 115 32.82 -3.25 -8.57
CA LYS A 115 33.00 -3.82 -9.92
C LYS A 115 32.21 -3.08 -11.00
N ILE A 116 31.69 -1.89 -10.70
CA ILE A 116 30.84 -1.11 -11.59
C ILE A 116 31.46 0.28 -11.76
N HIS A 117 31.69 0.70 -12.99
CA HIS A 117 32.38 1.96 -13.30
C HIS A 117 31.37 3.11 -13.52
N TYR A 118 30.78 3.61 -12.42
CA TYR A 118 29.71 4.62 -12.45
C TYR A 118 30.03 5.87 -13.29
N ASP A 119 31.30 6.26 -13.35
CA ASP A 119 31.79 7.44 -14.08
C ASP A 119 31.72 7.28 -15.62
N ARG A 120 31.25 6.13 -16.12
CA ARG A 120 30.98 5.84 -17.54
C ARG A 120 29.50 5.97 -17.91
N PHE A 121 28.59 6.10 -16.95
CA PHE A 121 27.14 6.16 -17.21
C PHE A 121 26.61 7.59 -17.28
N ASP A 122 25.56 7.81 -18.06
CA ASP A 122 24.91 9.11 -18.26
C ASP A 122 23.96 9.48 -17.09
N ILE A 123 24.26 9.02 -15.87
CA ILE A 123 23.45 9.24 -14.66
C ILE A 123 23.66 10.65 -14.08
N PRO A 124 22.66 11.31 -13.45
CA PRO A 124 22.86 12.64 -12.86
C PRO A 124 23.96 12.66 -11.79
N GLN A 125 24.68 13.76 -11.64
CA GLN A 125 25.75 13.86 -10.64
C GLN A 125 25.23 13.65 -9.20
N GLU A 126 24.00 14.03 -8.83
CA GLU A 126 23.50 13.64 -7.49
C GLU A 126 23.30 12.12 -7.37
N VAL A 127 22.92 11.44 -8.45
CA VAL A 127 22.79 9.97 -8.45
C VAL A 127 24.17 9.32 -8.36
N GLN A 128 25.18 9.89 -9.04
CA GLN A 128 26.59 9.48 -8.96
C GLN A 128 27.17 9.73 -7.55
N GLU A 129 27.03 10.94 -6.99
CA GLU A 129 27.44 11.30 -5.63
C GLU A 129 26.70 10.49 -4.57
N GLN A 130 25.39 10.27 -4.71
CA GLN A 130 24.61 9.39 -3.83
C GLN A 130 25.11 7.95 -3.92
N THR A 131 25.45 7.46 -5.12
CA THR A 131 26.00 6.11 -5.31
C THR A 131 27.39 5.99 -4.69
N GLN A 132 28.27 6.97 -4.88
CA GLN A 132 29.59 7.04 -4.24
C GLN A 132 29.46 7.16 -2.71
N LEU A 133 28.46 7.87 -2.20
CA LEU A 133 28.14 7.97 -0.76
C LEU A 133 27.62 6.64 -0.20
N VAL A 134 26.75 5.92 -0.93
CA VAL A 134 26.26 4.59 -0.54
C VAL A 134 27.38 3.57 -0.56
N HIS A 135 28.19 3.55 -1.61
CA HIS A 135 29.40 2.74 -1.70
C HIS A 135 30.36 3.05 -0.52
N SER A 136 30.55 4.33 -0.19
CA SER A 136 31.32 4.75 0.99
C SER A 136 30.69 4.32 2.33
N GLN A 137 29.36 4.24 2.44
CA GLN A 137 28.67 3.68 3.60
C GLN A 137 28.89 2.17 3.72
N PHE A 138 28.76 1.42 2.62
CA PHE A 138 29.05 -0.02 2.59
C PHE A 138 30.52 -0.30 2.92
N LYS A 139 31.46 0.49 2.40
CA LYS A 139 32.90 0.38 2.67
C LYS A 139 33.26 0.64 4.14
N ARG A 140 32.61 1.62 4.78
CA ARG A 140 32.73 1.84 6.24
C ARG A 140 32.11 0.69 7.04
N ALA A 141 30.93 0.21 6.64
CA ALA A 141 30.24 -0.90 7.31
C ALA A 141 31.00 -2.23 7.22
N LYS A 142 31.67 -2.50 6.09
CA LYS A 142 32.55 -3.66 5.89
C LYS A 142 33.73 -3.70 6.87
N GLY A 143 34.21 -2.53 7.30
CA GLY A 143 35.24 -2.38 8.34
C GLY A 143 34.71 -2.26 9.77
N HIS A 144 33.40 -2.34 9.99
CA HIS A 144 32.77 -2.13 11.30
C HIS A 144 32.03 -3.38 11.77
N VAL A 145 32.63 -4.10 12.71
CA VAL A 145 31.96 -5.18 13.46
C VAL A 145 31.10 -4.53 14.53
N GLU A 146 29.77 -4.46 14.31
CA GLU A 146 28.82 -4.10 15.36
C GLU A 146 29.00 -5.05 16.56
N SER A 147 29.33 -4.49 17.73
CA SER A 147 29.57 -5.26 18.96
C SER A 147 28.27 -5.85 19.51
N PRO A 148 28.20 -7.17 19.80
CA PRO A 148 27.00 -7.75 20.40
C PRO A 148 26.60 -7.06 21.71
N ASP A 149 25.30 -6.91 21.95
CA ASP A 149 24.74 -6.40 23.20
C ASP A 149 25.16 -7.29 24.38
N LEU A 150 26.16 -6.82 25.13
CA LEU A 150 26.81 -7.58 26.20
C LEU A 150 25.85 -7.90 27.35
N GLN A 151 24.86 -7.02 27.59
CA GLN A 151 23.82 -7.25 28.61
C GLN A 151 22.83 -8.32 28.13
N LEU A 152 22.41 -8.28 26.86
CA LEU A 152 21.59 -9.33 26.25
C LEU A 152 22.31 -10.68 26.24
N GLN A 153 23.59 -10.72 25.88
CA GLN A 153 24.39 -11.96 25.95
C GLN A 153 24.50 -12.47 27.40
N THR A 154 24.66 -11.58 28.38
CA THR A 154 24.70 -11.94 29.81
C THR A 154 23.35 -12.49 30.28
N ASP A 155 22.25 -11.79 29.98
CA ASP A 155 20.89 -12.20 30.35
C ASP A 155 20.55 -13.57 29.70
N LEU A 156 20.88 -13.78 28.42
CA LEU A 156 20.71 -15.06 27.72
C LEU A 156 21.61 -16.17 28.27
N ALA A 157 22.84 -15.87 28.68
CA ALA A 157 23.74 -16.84 29.30
C ALA A 157 23.22 -17.27 30.69
N MET A 158 22.60 -16.37 31.45
CA MET A 158 21.90 -16.73 32.69
C MET A 158 20.72 -17.66 32.41
N MET A 159 19.90 -17.37 31.39
CA MET A 159 18.78 -18.24 30.97
C MET A 159 19.24 -19.63 30.52
N LYS A 160 20.34 -19.73 29.75
CA LYS A 160 21.00 -21.01 29.40
C LYS A 160 21.49 -21.80 30.61
N SER A 161 21.77 -21.14 31.74
CA SER A 161 22.31 -21.78 32.94
C SER A 161 21.25 -22.36 33.90
N GLY A 162 19.97 -22.37 33.51
CA GLY A 162 18.88 -23.07 34.22
C GLY A 162 18.46 -22.45 35.56
N LYS A 163 18.81 -21.18 35.79
CA LYS A 163 18.58 -20.46 37.06
C LYS A 163 17.28 -19.68 36.98
N GLU A 164 16.58 -19.55 38.10
CA GLU A 164 15.41 -18.67 38.19
C GLU A 164 15.83 -17.22 37.89
N PRO A 165 15.28 -16.59 36.83
CA PRO A 165 15.60 -15.22 36.47
C PRO A 165 14.88 -14.24 37.39
N ASP A 166 15.52 -13.12 37.74
CA ASP A 166 14.83 -12.03 38.42
C ASP A 166 13.83 -11.33 37.47
N SER A 167 12.82 -10.67 38.06
CA SER A 167 11.71 -10.05 37.31
C SER A 167 12.19 -8.90 36.41
N GLU A 168 13.29 -8.22 36.76
CA GLU A 168 13.88 -7.18 35.92
C GLU A 168 14.58 -7.77 34.70
N MET A 169 15.26 -8.91 34.83
CA MET A 169 15.88 -9.63 33.70
C MET A 169 14.82 -10.17 32.74
N VAL A 170 13.71 -10.73 33.25
CA VAL A 170 12.59 -11.16 32.41
C VAL A 170 11.96 -9.96 31.69
N LYS A 171 11.82 -8.82 32.37
CA LYS A 171 11.37 -7.55 31.76
C LYS A 171 12.33 -7.09 30.66
N ARG A 172 13.65 -6.99 30.92
CA ARG A 172 14.67 -6.62 29.93
C ARG A 172 14.65 -7.53 28.71
N LEU A 173 14.52 -8.85 28.90
CA LEU A 173 14.41 -9.81 27.81
C LEU A 173 13.12 -9.66 27.01
N SER A 174 11.98 -9.45 27.69
CA SER A 174 10.68 -9.15 27.05
C SER A 174 10.75 -7.88 26.18
N GLU A 175 11.40 -6.83 26.68
CA GLU A 175 11.55 -5.55 25.99
C GLU A 175 12.53 -5.67 24.80
N LYS A 176 13.72 -6.24 24.99
CA LYS A 176 14.74 -6.41 23.93
C LYS A 176 14.33 -7.40 22.83
N LEU A 177 13.54 -8.42 23.15
CA LEU A 177 12.96 -9.34 22.16
C LEU A 177 11.66 -8.78 21.54
N HIS A 178 11.13 -7.67 22.04
CA HIS A 178 9.78 -7.16 21.70
C HIS A 178 8.72 -8.27 21.80
N LEU A 179 8.63 -8.92 22.96
CA LEU A 179 7.68 -9.98 23.32
C LEU A 179 6.81 -9.54 24.51
N THR A 180 6.28 -8.32 24.43
CA THR A 180 5.59 -7.64 25.54
C THR A 180 4.08 -7.90 25.59
N THR A 181 3.49 -8.53 24.57
CA THR A 181 2.04 -8.86 24.56
C THR A 181 1.77 -10.34 24.29
N ILE A 182 0.58 -10.79 24.70
CA ILE A 182 0.07 -12.15 24.42
C ILE A 182 0.08 -12.47 22.91
N ASN A 183 -0.13 -11.47 22.04
CA ASN A 183 -0.10 -11.66 20.59
C ASN A 183 1.33 -11.75 20.02
N ASP A 184 2.32 -11.15 20.67
CA ASP A 184 3.74 -11.36 20.31
C ASP A 184 4.21 -12.75 20.73
N LEU A 185 3.82 -13.21 21.92
CA LEU A 185 4.11 -14.55 22.43
C LEU A 185 3.47 -15.64 21.55
N ARG A 186 2.24 -15.42 21.08
CA ARG A 186 1.58 -16.30 20.08
C ARG A 186 2.33 -16.36 18.76
N ARG A 187 2.81 -15.22 18.24
CA ARG A 187 3.59 -15.17 16.99
C ARG A 187 4.95 -15.86 17.12
N GLU A 188 5.66 -15.62 18.23
CA GLU A 188 6.94 -16.29 18.51
C GLU A 188 6.76 -17.81 18.66
N SER A 189 5.67 -18.26 19.29
CA SER A 189 5.34 -19.69 19.40
C SER A 189 5.06 -20.36 18.04
N LEU A 190 4.54 -19.62 17.05
CA LEU A 190 4.36 -20.12 15.68
C LEU A 190 5.70 -20.15 14.94
N ALA A 191 6.49 -19.07 15.01
CA ALA A 191 7.80 -19.00 14.36
C ALA A 191 8.80 -20.06 14.89
N ILE A 192 8.69 -20.46 16.17
CA ILE A 192 9.44 -21.60 16.73
C ILE A 192 8.91 -22.95 16.18
N HIS A 193 7.60 -23.09 15.97
CA HIS A 193 7.02 -24.31 15.40
C HIS A 193 7.45 -24.52 13.94
N ASP A 194 7.38 -23.48 13.12
CA ASP A 194 7.79 -23.51 11.71
C ASP A 194 9.30 -23.76 11.58
N LEU A 195 10.11 -23.19 12.49
CA LEU A 195 11.55 -23.49 12.59
C LEU A 195 11.81 -24.99 12.82
N VAL A 196 11.16 -25.60 13.83
CA VAL A 196 11.28 -27.04 14.15
C VAL A 196 10.89 -27.93 12.96
N ILE A 197 9.85 -27.55 12.21
CA ILE A 197 9.45 -28.25 10.98
C ILE A 197 10.56 -28.12 9.93
N SER A 198 11.10 -26.92 9.71
CA SER A 198 12.10 -26.65 8.67
C SER A 198 13.47 -27.33 8.90
N THR A 199 13.88 -27.53 10.16
CA THR A 199 15.14 -28.22 10.48
C THR A 199 14.99 -29.72 10.74
N GLY A 200 13.78 -30.28 10.58
CA GLY A 200 13.52 -31.70 10.84
C GLY A 200 13.66 -32.11 12.32
N GLY A 201 13.62 -31.14 13.24
CA GLY A 201 13.78 -31.35 14.68
C GLY A 201 15.22 -31.20 15.21
N ASP A 202 16.24 -31.05 14.36
CA ASP A 202 17.60 -30.77 14.82
C ASP A 202 17.76 -29.26 15.10
N ILE A 203 17.88 -28.89 16.37
CA ILE A 203 18.14 -27.51 16.83
C ILE A 203 19.06 -27.50 18.05
N GLU A 204 20.23 -28.15 17.96
CA GLU A 204 21.46 -27.86 18.74
C GLU A 204 21.22 -27.39 20.20
N ASN A 205 20.51 -28.21 21.00
CA ASN A 205 20.02 -27.97 22.38
C ASN A 205 19.31 -26.63 22.67
N SER A 206 18.98 -25.85 21.63
CA SER A 206 18.46 -24.49 21.77
C SER A 206 16.94 -24.44 21.92
N PHE A 207 16.21 -25.48 21.48
CA PHE A 207 14.75 -25.57 21.62
C PHE A 207 14.26 -25.52 23.08
N GLU A 208 14.95 -26.21 23.99
CA GLU A 208 14.64 -26.17 25.43
C GLU A 208 14.86 -24.77 26.01
N THR A 209 15.95 -24.11 25.60
CA THR A 209 16.29 -22.74 26.01
C THR A 209 15.26 -21.72 25.49
N MET A 210 14.85 -21.81 24.23
CA MET A 210 13.78 -20.97 23.65
C MET A 210 12.46 -21.15 24.41
N SER A 211 12.09 -22.41 24.69
CA SER A 211 10.88 -22.76 25.43
C SER A 211 10.89 -22.20 26.86
N PHE A 212 12.04 -22.24 27.54
CA PHE A 212 12.24 -21.67 28.88
C PHE A 212 12.13 -20.14 28.87
N ILE A 213 12.77 -19.47 27.91
CA ILE A 213 12.70 -18.00 27.73
C ILE A 213 11.26 -17.57 27.45
N LEU A 214 10.59 -18.20 26.48
CA LEU A 214 9.22 -17.84 26.10
C LEU A 214 8.24 -18.03 27.26
N LYS A 215 8.39 -19.11 28.03
CA LYS A 215 7.59 -19.34 29.23
C LYS A 215 7.78 -18.24 30.28
N LYS A 216 9.02 -17.89 30.62
CA LYS A 216 9.29 -16.87 31.66
C LYS A 216 8.74 -15.50 31.26
N ILE A 217 8.87 -15.12 29.99
CA ILE A 217 8.29 -13.87 29.48
C ILE A 217 6.76 -13.93 29.51
N ASN A 218 6.13 -15.06 29.14
CA ASN A 218 4.69 -15.24 29.28
C ASN A 218 4.22 -15.06 30.73
N ASP A 219 4.88 -15.73 31.68
CA ASP A 219 4.51 -15.68 33.10
C ASP A 219 4.58 -14.23 33.64
N PHE A 220 5.56 -13.43 33.19
CA PHE A 220 5.67 -12.01 33.49
C PHE A 220 4.58 -11.14 32.82
N VAL A 221 4.33 -11.33 31.53
CA VAL A 221 3.32 -10.57 30.76
C VAL A 221 1.91 -10.78 31.30
N MET A 222 1.60 -11.97 31.81
CA MET A 222 0.29 -12.27 32.42
C MET A 222 0.10 -11.63 33.80
N LEU A 223 1.18 -11.48 34.59
CA LEU A 223 1.12 -10.82 35.92
C LEU A 223 0.94 -9.31 35.83
N GLY A 224 1.33 -8.68 34.71
CA GLY A 224 1.34 -7.22 34.55
C GLY A 224 0.01 -6.56 34.15
N ASN A 225 -1.09 -7.31 33.97
CA ASN A 225 -2.28 -6.81 33.27
C ASN A 225 -3.63 -6.96 34.04
N PRO A 226 -3.90 -6.16 35.09
CA PRO A 226 -5.08 -6.33 35.95
C PRO A 226 -6.25 -5.36 35.67
N GLN A 227 -7.08 -5.62 34.64
CA GLN A 227 -8.49 -5.16 34.63
C GLN A 227 -9.38 -5.81 33.54
N LEU A 228 -10.69 -5.84 33.81
CA LEU A 228 -11.81 -6.62 33.23
C LEU A 228 -12.12 -7.88 34.07
N ASP A 229 -13.16 -7.93 34.91
CA ASP A 229 -14.26 -6.98 35.14
C ASP A 229 -14.50 -6.67 36.63
N ASN A 230 -15.21 -5.58 36.89
CA ASN A 230 -15.66 -5.15 38.22
C ASN A 230 -17.19 -5.08 38.22
N SER A 231 -17.88 -5.95 38.97
CA SER A 231 -19.31 -5.78 39.31
C SER A 231 -19.68 -6.44 40.64
N ASP A 232 -19.68 -5.59 41.67
CA ASP A 232 -20.46 -5.58 42.91
C ASP A 232 -20.69 -6.82 43.82
N SER A 233 -20.62 -6.50 45.12
CA SER A 233 -21.40 -7.10 46.25
C SER A 233 -20.96 -8.42 46.91
N ALA A 234 -19.99 -8.27 47.83
CA ALA A 234 -20.03 -8.74 49.23
C ALA A 234 -20.66 -10.11 49.62
N LYS A 235 -19.77 -11.06 49.99
CA LYS A 235 -19.86 -12.00 51.14
C LYS A 235 -21.15 -12.83 51.35
N GLY A 236 -21.11 -14.13 51.04
CA GLY A 236 -22.10 -15.13 51.52
C GLY A 236 -21.65 -16.59 51.41
N PHE A 237 -21.68 -17.34 52.52
CA PHE A 237 -21.12 -18.71 52.69
C PHE A 237 -21.55 -19.80 51.69
N MET A 238 -20.55 -20.60 51.28
CA MET A 238 -20.56 -22.03 50.86
C MET A 238 -21.85 -22.70 50.29
N ARG A 239 -21.68 -23.33 49.12
CA ARG A 239 -21.98 -24.77 48.92
C ARG A 239 -21.20 -25.32 47.72
N HIS A 240 -20.74 -26.58 47.80
CA HIS A 240 -19.96 -27.21 46.73
C HIS A 240 -20.78 -27.37 45.43
N ARG A 241 -20.21 -26.89 44.32
CA ARG A 241 -20.31 -27.54 43.01
C ARG A 241 -18.90 -27.94 42.61
N SER A 242 -18.73 -29.13 42.03
CA SER A 242 -17.45 -29.53 41.43
C SER A 242 -17.08 -28.54 40.31
N PRO A 243 -15.80 -28.15 40.17
CA PRO A 243 -15.40 -27.21 39.14
C PRO A 243 -15.66 -27.81 37.75
N VAL A 244 -16.38 -27.06 36.91
CA VAL A 244 -16.66 -27.48 35.53
C VAL A 244 -15.37 -27.31 34.74
N ILE A 245 -14.73 -28.43 34.39
CA ILE A 245 -13.56 -28.45 33.51
C ILE A 245 -13.92 -27.77 32.18
N PRO A 246 -13.20 -26.71 31.75
CA PRO A 246 -13.37 -26.10 30.44
C PRO A 246 -13.15 -27.09 29.31
N ASP A 247 -13.90 -27.01 28.22
CA ASP A 247 -13.86 -28.01 27.16
C ASP A 247 -12.52 -28.07 26.43
N ASP A 248 -11.78 -26.96 26.36
CA ASP A 248 -10.41 -26.91 25.84
C ASP A 248 -9.38 -27.68 26.69
N PHE A 249 -9.71 -27.99 27.95
CA PHE A 249 -8.88 -28.78 28.86
C PHE A 249 -9.27 -30.27 28.88
N ARG A 250 -10.37 -30.64 28.20
CA ARG A 250 -10.84 -32.03 28.08
C ARG A 250 -10.23 -32.70 26.86
N CYS A 251 -9.86 -33.97 27.00
CA CYS A 251 -9.54 -34.82 25.86
C CYS A 251 -10.80 -35.05 25.02
N PRO A 252 -10.83 -34.74 23.71
CA PRO A 252 -12.03 -34.98 22.89
C PRO A 252 -12.41 -36.45 22.68
N ILE A 253 -11.61 -37.41 23.18
CA ILE A 253 -11.91 -38.85 23.17
C ILE A 253 -12.56 -39.31 24.49
N SER A 254 -11.99 -38.95 25.65
CA SER A 254 -12.49 -39.39 26.96
C SER A 254 -13.41 -38.38 27.66
N LEU A 255 -13.43 -37.13 27.20
CA LEU A 255 -14.13 -35.98 27.80
C LEU A 255 -13.64 -35.62 29.23
N GLU A 256 -12.54 -36.25 29.68
CA GLU A 256 -11.84 -36.01 30.94
C GLU A 256 -10.65 -35.04 30.77
N LEU A 257 -10.18 -34.48 31.89
CA LEU A 257 -9.05 -33.55 31.95
C LEU A 257 -7.74 -34.21 31.46
N MET A 258 -7.05 -33.57 30.50
CA MET A 258 -5.80 -34.11 29.93
C MET A 258 -4.63 -34.00 30.92
N LYS A 259 -3.94 -35.13 31.20
CA LYS A 259 -2.77 -35.18 32.11
C LYS A 259 -1.45 -35.16 31.33
N ASP A 260 -1.42 -35.73 30.14
CA ASP A 260 -0.37 -35.55 29.15
C ASP A 260 -0.99 -35.20 27.78
N PRO A 261 -1.40 -33.94 27.56
CA PRO A 261 -1.94 -33.51 26.27
C PRO A 261 -0.88 -33.58 25.17
N VAL A 262 -1.27 -34.11 24.01
CA VAL A 262 -0.45 -34.26 22.78
C VAL A 262 -1.24 -33.85 21.54
N ILE A 263 -0.54 -33.32 20.55
CA ILE A 263 -1.08 -32.83 19.28
C ILE A 263 -0.87 -33.88 18.19
N VAL A 264 -1.87 -34.10 17.33
CA VAL A 264 -1.78 -34.88 16.08
C VAL A 264 -1.54 -33.96 14.87
N SER A 265 -1.19 -34.55 13.72
CA SER A 265 -0.93 -33.85 12.44
C SER A 265 -2.09 -33.01 11.85
N THR A 266 -3.24 -32.92 12.52
CA THR A 266 -4.37 -32.02 12.20
C THR A 266 -4.55 -30.89 13.23
N GLY A 267 -3.55 -30.65 14.09
CA GLY A 267 -3.54 -29.57 15.09
C GLY A 267 -4.43 -29.80 16.33
N GLN A 268 -5.27 -30.84 16.34
CA GLN A 268 -6.09 -31.17 17.50
C GLN A 268 -5.27 -31.79 18.63
N THR A 269 -5.60 -31.43 19.87
CA THR A 269 -4.94 -31.94 21.09
C THR A 269 -5.80 -32.98 21.80
N TYR A 270 -5.17 -34.02 22.34
CA TYR A 270 -5.79 -35.16 23.04
C TYR A 270 -4.91 -35.61 24.22
N GLU A 271 -5.47 -36.31 25.20
CA GLU A 271 -4.68 -37.06 26.19
C GLU A 271 -3.88 -38.19 25.48
N ARG A 272 -2.56 -38.26 25.68
CA ARG A 272 -1.67 -39.22 24.98
C ARG A 272 -2.21 -40.65 25.04
N SER A 273 -2.58 -41.09 26.24
CA SER A 273 -3.05 -42.46 26.47
C SER A 273 -4.39 -42.80 25.78
N CYS A 274 -5.17 -41.79 25.38
CA CYS A 274 -6.40 -41.96 24.61
C CYS A 274 -6.13 -42.01 23.09
N ILE A 275 -5.36 -41.05 22.57
CA ILE A 275 -5.09 -40.98 21.12
C ILE A 275 -4.11 -42.06 20.65
N GLN A 276 -3.15 -42.48 21.48
CA GLN A 276 -2.26 -43.61 21.13
C GLN A 276 -3.08 -44.89 20.86
N LYS A 277 -4.03 -45.24 21.75
CA LYS A 277 -4.93 -46.38 21.56
C LYS A 277 -5.77 -46.31 20.28
N TRP A 278 -6.17 -45.10 19.86
CA TRP A 278 -6.92 -44.90 18.61
C TRP A 278 -6.04 -45.20 17.37
N LEU A 279 -4.77 -44.79 17.41
CA LEU A 279 -3.80 -45.08 16.34
C LEU A 279 -3.37 -46.56 16.34
N ASP A 280 -3.18 -47.15 17.53
CA ASP A 280 -2.82 -48.56 17.71
C ASP A 280 -3.95 -49.51 17.22
N ALA A 281 -5.21 -49.07 17.31
CA ALA A 281 -6.36 -49.75 16.71
C ALA A 281 -6.41 -49.66 15.17
N GLY A 282 -5.41 -49.04 14.53
CA GLY A 282 -5.26 -48.95 13.08
C GLY A 282 -5.96 -47.76 12.42
N HIS A 283 -6.62 -46.88 13.19
CA HIS A 283 -7.27 -45.70 12.63
C HIS A 283 -6.25 -44.64 12.21
N LYS A 284 -6.36 -44.17 10.96
CA LYS A 284 -5.50 -43.11 10.38
C LYS A 284 -6.19 -41.74 10.29
N THR A 285 -7.29 -41.54 11.03
CA THR A 285 -8.08 -40.30 11.03
C THR A 285 -8.10 -39.63 12.39
N CYS A 286 -8.28 -38.31 12.41
CA CYS A 286 -8.43 -37.51 13.63
C CYS A 286 -9.83 -37.77 14.25
N PRO A 287 -9.94 -38.23 15.51
CA PRO A 287 -11.25 -38.54 16.11
C PRO A 287 -12.28 -37.41 16.04
N LYS A 288 -11.87 -36.16 16.30
CA LYS A 288 -12.75 -34.99 16.38
C LYS A 288 -13.12 -34.39 15.02
N THR A 289 -12.23 -34.42 14.02
CA THR A 289 -12.45 -33.78 12.71
C THR A 289 -12.65 -34.77 11.56
N GLN A 290 -12.47 -36.07 11.79
CA GLN A 290 -12.52 -37.18 10.81
C GLN A 290 -11.54 -37.07 9.62
N GLN A 291 -10.72 -36.01 9.57
CA GLN A 291 -9.66 -35.82 8.57
C GLN A 291 -8.56 -36.87 8.71
N THR A 292 -8.01 -37.32 7.59
CA THR A 292 -6.84 -38.22 7.56
C THR A 292 -5.62 -37.54 8.18
N LEU A 293 -4.91 -38.25 9.05
CA LEU A 293 -3.66 -37.80 9.66
C LEU A 293 -2.50 -37.98 8.67
N LEU A 294 -1.75 -36.91 8.42
CA LEU A 294 -0.56 -36.93 7.53
C LEU A 294 0.55 -37.84 8.11
N HIS A 295 0.65 -37.89 9.43
CA HIS A 295 1.49 -38.81 10.18
C HIS A 295 0.88 -39.14 11.56
N THR A 296 1.29 -40.29 12.12
CA THR A 296 0.83 -40.82 13.41
C THR A 296 1.65 -40.33 14.62
N ALA A 297 2.74 -39.58 14.42
CA ALA A 297 3.54 -39.04 15.52
C ALA A 297 2.74 -38.09 16.44
N LEU A 298 2.98 -38.17 17.76
CA LEU A 298 2.25 -37.46 18.81
C LEU A 298 3.13 -36.43 19.55
N THR A 299 2.95 -35.16 19.25
CA THR A 299 3.78 -34.06 19.77
C THR A 299 3.25 -33.55 21.12
N PRO A 300 4.00 -33.62 22.24
CA PRO A 300 3.52 -33.14 23.55
C PRO A 300 3.20 -31.64 23.59
N ASN A 301 2.01 -31.30 24.09
CA ASN A 301 1.52 -29.94 24.25
C ASN A 301 1.83 -29.41 25.67
N TYR A 302 3.10 -29.07 25.90
CA TYR A 302 3.57 -28.60 27.21
C TYR A 302 2.90 -27.30 27.68
N VAL A 303 2.40 -26.47 26.75
CA VAL A 303 1.66 -25.24 27.06
C VAL A 303 0.31 -25.60 27.68
N LEU A 304 -0.49 -26.45 27.02
CA LEU A 304 -1.78 -26.88 27.55
C LEU A 304 -1.62 -27.70 28.83
N LYS A 305 -0.56 -28.52 28.93
CA LYS A 305 -0.21 -29.25 30.16
C LYS A 305 0.08 -28.29 31.34
N SER A 306 0.72 -27.15 31.08
CA SER A 306 0.99 -26.12 32.09
C SER A 306 -0.28 -25.34 32.47
N LEU A 307 -1.14 -25.00 31.50
CA LEU A 307 -2.43 -24.35 31.75
C LEU A 307 -3.36 -25.24 32.56
N ILE A 308 -3.41 -26.54 32.25
CA ILE A 308 -4.17 -27.53 33.03
C ILE A 308 -3.58 -27.67 34.43
N ALA A 309 -2.25 -27.69 34.61
CA ALA A 309 -1.65 -27.71 35.93
C ALA A 309 -1.99 -26.45 36.76
N LEU A 310 -2.02 -25.26 36.16
CA LEU A 310 -2.45 -24.02 36.83
C LEU A 310 -3.95 -24.01 37.14
N TRP A 311 -4.80 -24.54 36.24
CA TRP A 311 -6.21 -24.73 36.50
C TRP A 311 -6.45 -25.74 37.64
N CYS A 312 -5.68 -26.82 37.69
CA CYS A 312 -5.65 -27.77 38.79
C CYS A 312 -5.25 -27.11 40.11
N GLU A 313 -4.10 -26.42 40.16
CA GLU A 313 -3.59 -25.74 41.36
C GLU A 313 -4.61 -24.70 41.88
N SER A 314 -5.24 -23.91 40.99
CA SER A 314 -6.29 -22.93 41.35
C SER A 314 -7.66 -23.51 41.71
N ASN A 315 -7.91 -24.80 41.42
CA ASN A 315 -9.15 -25.51 41.77
C ASN A 315 -8.93 -26.64 42.81
N GLY A 316 -7.75 -26.71 43.44
CA GLY A 316 -7.46 -27.65 44.53
C GLY A 316 -7.11 -29.08 44.10
N ILE A 317 -6.44 -29.25 42.96
CA ILE A 317 -6.05 -30.54 42.38
C ILE A 317 -4.51 -30.61 42.26
N GLU A 318 -3.85 -31.60 42.86
CA GLU A 318 -2.37 -31.66 42.94
C GLU A 318 -1.66 -32.44 41.82
N LEU A 319 -0.47 -31.97 41.41
CA LEU A 319 0.51 -32.65 40.54
C LEU A 319 1.97 -32.31 40.96
N ARG A 320 2.89 -33.28 41.03
CA ARG A 320 4.25 -33.14 41.66
C ARG A 320 5.41 -32.74 40.70
N LYS A 321 6.49 -32.12 41.23
CA LYS A 321 7.65 -31.49 40.51
C LYS A 321 9.01 -31.65 41.27
N SER A 322 10.16 -31.19 40.72
CA SER A 322 11.55 -31.22 41.31
C SER A 322 12.43 -29.98 40.91
N GLN A 323 13.71 -29.84 41.37
CA GLN A 323 14.42 -28.53 41.64
C GLN A 323 15.85 -28.28 41.02
N GLY A 324 16.32 -26.99 40.94
CA GLY A 324 17.64 -26.52 40.41
C GLY A 324 18.14 -25.10 40.88
N THR A 325 19.42 -24.69 40.61
CA THR A 325 20.17 -23.51 41.19
C THR A 325 21.50 -23.14 40.44
N SER A 326 22.29 -22.02 40.57
CA SER A 326 22.19 -20.60 41.07
C SER A 326 23.47 -19.74 40.69
N LYS A 327 23.47 -18.39 40.87
CA LYS A 327 24.61 -17.36 40.81
C LYS A 327 25.40 -17.07 39.47
N THR A 328 26.33 -16.06 39.40
CA THR A 328 26.17 -14.59 39.05
C THR A 328 27.50 -13.74 39.17
N MET A 329 27.95 -12.88 38.21
CA MET A 329 28.97 -11.76 38.41
C MET A 329 29.11 -10.68 37.27
N LYS A 330 29.94 -9.61 37.42
CA LYS A 330 29.82 -8.27 36.69
C LYS A 330 31.11 -7.37 36.62
N THR A 331 31.16 -6.38 35.68
CA THR A 331 32.06 -5.17 35.53
C THR A 331 31.41 -4.11 34.58
N GLY A 332 31.90 -2.89 34.24
CA GLY A 332 32.97 -1.97 34.74
C GLY A 332 33.43 -0.85 33.72
N SER A 333 33.88 0.35 34.21
CA SER A 333 34.57 1.50 33.52
C SER A 333 33.75 2.51 32.65
N GLU A 334 34.05 3.83 32.58
CA GLU A 334 34.44 4.84 33.59
C GLU A 334 34.13 6.27 33.05
N CYS A 335 33.33 7.07 33.77
CA CYS A 335 32.97 8.45 33.44
C CYS A 335 32.57 9.19 34.73
N ASP A 336 32.80 10.50 34.85
CA ASP A 336 32.45 11.25 36.08
C ASP A 336 30.94 11.57 36.15
N GLN A 337 30.16 10.51 36.37
CA GLN A 337 28.73 10.56 36.64
C GLN A 337 28.40 11.40 37.88
N THR A 338 29.32 11.51 38.84
CA THR A 338 29.17 12.32 40.07
C THR A 338 29.05 13.81 39.74
N ALA A 339 29.94 14.32 38.90
CA ALA A 339 29.89 15.70 38.43
C ALA A 339 28.63 15.98 37.59
N ILE A 340 28.22 15.04 36.73
CA ILE A 340 26.98 15.17 35.94
C ILE A 340 25.75 15.17 36.85
N HIS A 341 25.62 14.23 37.80
CA HIS A 341 24.52 14.19 38.77
C HIS A 341 24.40 15.50 39.56
N THR A 342 25.52 16.07 40.00
CA THR A 342 25.55 17.35 40.72
C THR A 342 24.98 18.51 39.87
N LEU A 343 25.17 18.48 38.55
CA LEU A 343 24.54 19.44 37.64
C LEU A 343 23.03 19.17 37.48
N LEU A 344 22.59 17.91 37.40
CA LEU A 344 21.16 17.56 37.29
C LEU A 344 20.36 17.88 38.56
N GLU A 345 20.96 17.72 39.73
CA GLU A 345 20.39 18.19 41.01
C GLU A 345 20.18 19.70 41.01
N LYS A 346 21.12 20.48 40.45
CA LYS A 346 20.99 21.93 40.28
C LYS A 346 19.96 22.34 39.24
N LEU A 347 19.76 21.55 38.18
CA LEU A 347 18.64 21.77 37.25
C LEU A 347 17.28 21.57 37.93
N THR A 348 17.19 20.54 38.79
CA THR A 348 15.92 20.11 39.41
C THR A 348 15.54 20.96 40.62
N ASN A 349 16.51 21.33 41.46
CA ASN A 349 16.28 21.96 42.77
C ASN A 349 16.89 23.37 42.90
N GLY A 350 17.63 23.85 41.89
CA GLY A 350 18.26 25.16 41.90
C GLY A 350 17.28 26.31 41.61
N ASN A 351 17.70 27.53 41.95
CA ASN A 351 17.02 28.74 41.45
C ASN A 351 17.37 28.98 39.96
N SER A 352 16.78 30.00 39.35
CA SER A 352 16.98 30.33 37.93
C SER A 352 18.44 30.56 37.53
N ASP A 353 19.30 31.06 38.44
CA ASP A 353 20.72 31.28 38.15
C ASP A 353 21.55 29.99 38.29
N ASP A 354 21.22 29.12 39.25
CA ASP A 354 21.79 27.77 39.35
C ASP A 354 21.42 26.90 38.14
N GLN A 355 20.15 26.94 37.72
CA GLN A 355 19.68 26.25 36.51
C GLN A 355 20.43 26.76 35.27
N ARG A 356 20.46 28.09 35.06
CA ARG A 356 21.15 28.75 33.94
C ARG A 356 22.64 28.39 33.89
N ALA A 357 23.31 28.32 35.05
CA ALA A 357 24.70 27.89 35.15
C ALA A 357 24.87 26.40 34.82
N ALA A 358 24.03 25.53 35.37
CA ALA A 358 24.12 24.09 35.17
C ALA A 358 23.86 23.66 33.71
N VAL A 359 22.87 24.25 33.01
CA VAL A 359 22.70 24.05 31.56
C VAL A 359 23.92 24.59 30.79
N GLY A 360 24.47 25.72 31.22
CA GLY A 360 25.69 26.31 30.66
C GLY A 360 26.88 25.34 30.67
N GLU A 361 27.11 24.65 31.79
CA GLU A 361 28.18 23.65 31.91
C GLU A 361 27.87 22.36 31.14
N LEU A 362 26.64 21.83 31.18
CA LEU A 362 26.27 20.65 30.37
C LEU A 362 26.46 20.91 28.87
N ARG A 363 26.10 22.11 28.39
CA ARG A 363 26.36 22.56 27.01
C ARG A 363 27.85 22.53 26.66
N LEU A 364 28.73 22.95 27.58
CA LEU A 364 30.17 22.95 27.39
C LEU A 364 30.76 21.53 27.46
N LEU A 365 30.32 20.69 28.39
CA LEU A 365 30.73 19.29 28.50
C LEU A 365 30.36 18.49 27.25
N ALA A 366 29.11 18.61 26.78
CA ALA A 366 28.64 17.97 25.55
C ALA A 366 29.36 18.46 24.28
N LYS A 367 29.99 19.65 24.31
CA LYS A 367 30.80 20.16 23.18
C LYS A 367 32.16 19.47 23.06
N ARG A 368 32.77 19.03 24.18
CA ARG A 368 34.21 18.66 24.25
C ARG A 368 34.59 17.39 23.48
N ASN A 369 33.91 16.27 23.72
CA ASN A 369 34.23 14.94 23.16
C ASN A 369 32.93 14.17 22.88
N THR A 370 33.00 12.89 22.50
CA THR A 370 31.81 12.04 22.31
C THR A 370 31.32 11.45 23.62
N ASP A 371 32.24 11.04 24.50
CA ASP A 371 31.95 10.25 25.70
C ASP A 371 31.08 11.04 26.69
N ASN A 372 31.34 12.34 26.86
CA ASN A 372 30.48 13.22 27.65
C ASN A 372 29.04 13.26 27.11
N ARG A 373 28.83 13.16 25.78
CA ARG A 373 27.48 13.17 25.18
C ARG A 373 26.71 11.89 25.46
N ILE A 374 27.43 10.77 25.64
CA ILE A 374 26.87 9.50 26.07
C ILE A 374 26.53 9.61 27.56
N CYS A 375 27.50 9.95 28.43
CA CYS A 375 27.26 10.04 29.88
C CYS A 375 26.16 11.05 30.26
N ILE A 376 26.04 12.19 29.58
CA ILE A 376 24.99 13.19 29.83
C ILE A 376 23.61 12.67 29.40
N ALA A 377 23.53 11.88 28.32
CA ALA A 377 22.28 11.24 27.91
C ALA A 377 21.89 10.11 28.89
N ASP A 378 22.83 9.22 29.22
CA ASP A 378 22.64 8.07 30.11
C ASP A 378 22.28 8.48 31.55
N SER A 379 22.81 9.61 32.03
CA SER A 379 22.46 10.18 33.34
C SER A 379 21.06 10.82 33.36
N GLY A 380 20.33 10.82 32.25
CA GLY A 380 18.96 11.33 32.18
C GLY A 380 18.84 12.86 32.04
N ALA A 381 19.84 13.54 31.48
CA ALA A 381 19.77 15.00 31.31
C ALA A 381 18.77 15.46 30.24
N ILE A 382 18.48 14.62 29.23
CA ILE A 382 17.71 15.04 28.04
C ILE A 382 16.28 15.53 28.38
N PRO A 383 15.48 14.84 29.22
CA PRO A 383 14.17 15.36 29.64
C PRO A 383 14.23 16.76 30.27
N LEU A 384 15.17 16.99 31.19
CA LEU A 384 15.36 18.28 31.87
C LEU A 384 15.79 19.38 30.87
N LEU A 385 16.62 19.03 29.88
CA LEU A 385 17.01 19.95 28.81
C LEU A 385 15.85 20.27 27.85
N VAL A 386 14.87 19.36 27.67
CA VAL A 386 13.66 19.63 26.89
C VAL A 386 12.70 20.54 27.66
N GLU A 387 12.48 20.30 28.95
CA GLU A 387 11.64 21.16 29.81
C GLU A 387 12.13 22.61 29.81
N LEU A 388 13.44 22.82 29.87
CA LEU A 388 14.06 24.14 29.90
C LEU A 388 14.04 24.89 28.56
N LEU A 389 13.58 24.28 27.46
CA LEU A 389 13.26 24.99 26.21
C LEU A 389 12.06 25.94 26.38
N SER A 390 11.11 25.57 27.24
CA SER A 390 9.95 26.40 27.61
C SER A 390 10.28 27.44 28.71
N SER A 391 11.56 27.63 29.06
CA SER A 391 11.99 28.63 30.05
C SER A 391 11.75 30.08 29.56
N ARG A 392 11.36 30.95 30.50
CA ARG A 392 11.19 32.40 30.25
C ARG A 392 12.51 33.19 30.29
N ASP A 393 13.59 32.61 30.80
CA ASP A 393 14.92 33.20 30.65
C ASP A 393 15.52 32.78 29.31
N SER A 394 15.76 33.76 28.44
CA SER A 394 16.28 33.52 27.09
C SER A 394 17.67 32.90 27.09
N ARG A 395 18.50 33.16 28.11
CA ARG A 395 19.83 32.53 28.24
C ARG A 395 19.73 31.04 28.56
N THR A 396 18.83 30.67 29.48
CA THR A 396 18.57 29.26 29.82
C THR A 396 18.00 28.49 28.64
N GLN A 397 17.00 29.05 27.93
CA GLN A 397 16.44 28.46 26.70
C GLN A 397 17.52 28.27 25.61
N GLU A 398 18.33 29.30 25.36
CA GLU A 398 19.44 29.26 24.40
C GLU A 398 20.49 28.21 24.79
N HIS A 399 20.86 28.13 26.07
CA HIS A 399 21.79 27.13 26.56
C HIS A 399 21.22 25.72 26.43
N ALA A 400 19.92 25.53 26.66
CA ALA A 400 19.22 24.24 26.57
C ALA A 400 19.16 23.72 25.12
N VAL A 401 18.73 24.55 24.16
CA VAL A 401 18.71 24.15 22.73
C VAL A 401 20.12 23.90 22.20
N THR A 402 21.12 24.65 22.66
CA THR A 402 22.52 24.42 22.28
C THR A 402 23.11 23.16 22.92
N ALA A 403 22.69 22.79 24.14
CA ALA A 403 23.05 21.51 24.75
C ALA A 403 22.44 20.34 23.96
N LEU A 404 21.16 20.43 23.58
CA LEU A 404 20.49 19.42 22.75
C LEU A 404 21.13 19.30 21.37
N LEU A 405 21.54 20.41 20.72
CA LEU A 405 22.36 20.40 19.50
C LEU A 405 23.69 19.65 19.70
N ASN A 406 24.43 19.95 20.77
CA ASN A 406 25.71 19.29 21.04
C ASN A 406 25.50 17.78 21.29
N LEU A 407 24.44 17.39 22.00
CA LEU A 407 24.08 16.00 22.21
C LEU A 407 23.62 15.30 20.92
N SER A 408 22.81 15.96 20.07
CA SER A 408 22.25 15.38 18.84
C SER A 408 23.29 15.06 17.78
N ILE A 409 24.49 15.65 17.84
CA ILE A 409 25.60 15.30 16.94
C ILE A 409 25.96 13.82 17.06
N HIS A 410 25.89 13.22 18.26
CA HIS A 410 26.05 11.78 18.44
C HIS A 410 24.81 11.01 17.93
N GLU A 411 25.00 9.91 17.20
CA GLU A 411 23.89 9.25 16.47
C GLU A 411 22.85 8.62 17.39
N ALA A 412 23.27 7.86 18.41
CA ALA A 412 22.35 7.21 19.34
C ALA A 412 21.43 8.21 20.08
N ASN A 413 21.96 9.38 20.42
CA ASN A 413 21.22 10.44 21.11
C ASN A 413 20.06 11.00 20.25
N LYS A 414 20.15 10.97 18.91
CA LYS A 414 19.09 11.52 18.03
C LYS A 414 17.75 10.83 18.25
N GLY A 415 17.74 9.52 18.45
CA GLY A 415 16.52 8.75 18.72
C GLY A 415 15.91 9.10 20.08
N ILE A 416 16.74 9.25 21.11
CA ILE A 416 16.33 9.58 22.49
C ILE A 416 15.71 10.99 22.56
N ILE A 417 16.38 11.98 21.96
CA ILE A 417 15.90 13.38 21.90
C ILE A 417 14.51 13.46 21.23
N VAL A 418 14.30 12.68 20.15
CA VAL A 418 13.01 12.68 19.44
C VAL A 418 11.93 11.90 20.19
N SER A 419 12.25 10.75 20.82
CA SER A 419 11.25 9.95 21.55
C SER A 419 10.72 10.63 22.81
N ILE A 420 11.52 11.49 23.44
CA ILE A 420 11.13 12.35 24.57
C ILE A 420 10.20 13.51 24.14
N GLY A 421 10.06 13.76 22.83
CA GLY A 421 9.18 14.80 22.31
C GLY A 421 9.84 16.18 22.18
N ALA A 422 11.17 16.26 22.01
CA ALA A 422 11.85 17.56 21.87
C ALA A 422 11.49 18.34 20.60
N ILE A 423 10.95 17.69 19.56
CA ILE A 423 10.74 18.35 18.24
C ILE A 423 9.78 19.56 18.34
N PRO A 424 8.55 19.45 18.90
CA PRO A 424 7.68 20.61 19.09
C PRO A 424 8.34 21.77 19.85
N GLU A 425 9.02 21.49 20.97
CA GLU A 425 9.69 22.52 21.79
C GLU A 425 10.83 23.21 21.02
N ILE A 426 11.67 22.46 20.30
CA ILE A 426 12.73 23.04 19.44
C ILE A 426 12.12 23.88 18.30
N VAL A 427 10.96 23.46 17.76
CA VAL A 427 10.21 24.25 16.75
C VAL A 427 9.57 25.50 17.36
N GLU A 428 9.23 25.50 18.65
CA GLU A 428 8.73 26.67 19.36
C GLU A 428 9.86 27.69 19.65
N VAL A 429 11.03 27.21 20.08
CA VAL A 429 12.25 28.03 20.20
C VAL A 429 12.64 28.64 18.84
N LEU A 430 12.49 27.88 17.74
CA LEU A 430 12.75 28.38 16.39
C LEU A 430 11.77 29.50 15.93
N LYS A 431 10.56 29.58 16.49
CA LYS A 431 9.64 30.71 16.27
C LYS A 431 10.02 31.90 17.15
N ASN A 432 10.09 31.65 18.45
CA ASN A 432 9.89 32.69 19.48
C ASN A 432 11.13 32.97 20.35
N GLY A 433 12.23 32.23 20.17
CA GLY A 433 13.47 32.42 20.93
C GLY A 433 14.35 33.60 20.49
N SER A 434 15.47 33.80 21.20
CA SER A 434 16.52 34.75 20.79
C SER A 434 17.08 34.39 19.41
N MET A 435 17.69 35.35 18.69
CA MET A 435 18.26 35.06 17.36
C MET A 435 19.29 33.91 17.41
N GLU A 436 20.14 33.87 18.44
CA GLU A 436 21.08 32.76 18.66
C GLU A 436 20.36 31.44 19.04
N ALA A 437 19.28 31.48 19.82
CA ALA A 437 18.46 30.30 20.09
C ALA A 437 17.76 29.76 18.83
N ARG A 438 17.28 30.64 17.94
CA ARG A 438 16.68 30.28 16.64
C ARG A 438 17.71 29.68 15.68
N GLU A 439 18.92 30.22 15.64
CA GLU A 439 20.07 29.63 14.92
C GLU A 439 20.41 28.22 15.42
N ASN A 440 20.60 28.08 16.74
CA ASN A 440 20.92 26.80 17.37
C ASN A 440 19.76 25.78 17.22
N ALA A 441 18.51 26.23 17.21
CA ALA A 441 17.34 25.39 16.92
C ALA A 441 17.32 24.90 15.46
N ALA A 442 17.59 25.77 14.48
CA ALA A 442 17.70 25.36 13.07
C ALA A 442 18.82 24.33 12.86
N ALA A 443 19.99 24.55 13.47
CA ALA A 443 21.10 23.61 13.47
C ALA A 443 20.76 22.27 14.18
N ALA A 444 20.01 22.31 15.29
CA ALA A 444 19.54 21.10 15.99
C ALA A 444 18.58 20.29 15.12
N LEU A 445 17.62 20.95 14.45
CA LEU A 445 16.69 20.29 13.52
C LEU A 445 17.43 19.73 12.30
N PHE A 446 18.44 20.43 11.76
CA PHE A 446 19.31 19.87 10.74
C PHE A 446 20.01 18.59 11.24
N SER A 447 20.67 18.64 12.40
CA SER A 447 21.36 17.50 12.99
C SER A 447 20.44 16.29 13.24
N LEU A 448 19.26 16.52 13.83
CA LEU A 448 18.24 15.48 14.05
C LEU A 448 17.69 14.92 12.73
N SER A 449 17.53 15.75 11.70
CA SER A 449 17.05 15.35 10.38
C SER A 449 18.05 14.54 9.55
N ALA A 450 19.28 14.31 10.04
CA ALA A 450 20.21 13.35 9.42
C ALA A 450 19.57 11.94 9.35
N VAL A 451 18.82 11.57 10.37
CA VAL A 451 17.95 10.37 10.41
C VAL A 451 16.71 10.62 9.55
N ASP A 452 16.34 9.66 8.70
CA ASP A 452 15.30 9.82 7.67
C ASP A 452 13.89 9.88 8.25
N GLU A 453 13.64 9.07 9.28
CA GLU A 453 12.38 9.04 10.05
C GLU A 453 12.10 10.40 10.71
N ASN A 454 13.15 11.04 11.23
CA ASN A 454 13.06 12.36 11.87
C ASN A 454 12.67 13.46 10.87
N LYS A 455 13.01 13.34 9.58
CA LYS A 455 12.59 14.30 8.54
C LYS A 455 11.06 14.40 8.47
N VAL A 456 10.35 13.29 8.67
CA VAL A 456 8.89 13.24 8.67
C VAL A 456 8.32 13.92 9.92
N ALA A 457 8.86 13.61 11.10
CA ALA A 457 8.41 14.18 12.37
C ALA A 457 8.63 15.70 12.46
N ILE A 458 9.82 16.19 12.05
CA ILE A 458 10.17 17.63 12.01
C ILE A 458 9.26 18.38 11.02
N GLY A 459 9.01 17.80 9.84
CA GLY A 459 8.06 18.35 8.87
C GLY A 459 6.60 18.34 9.37
N ALA A 460 6.21 17.33 10.14
CA ALA A 460 4.88 17.20 10.75
C ALA A 460 4.64 18.24 11.86
N ALA A 461 5.63 18.50 12.71
CA ALA A 461 5.60 19.48 13.80
C ALA A 461 5.57 20.95 13.35
N GLY A 462 5.65 21.21 12.03
CA GLY A 462 5.54 22.57 11.50
C GLY A 462 6.84 23.38 11.55
N ALA A 463 8.01 22.72 11.54
CA ALA A 463 9.31 23.40 11.51
C ALA A 463 9.54 24.29 10.26
N ILE A 464 8.88 23.98 9.15
CA ILE A 464 9.22 24.54 7.84
C ILE A 464 8.91 26.06 7.71
N PRO A 465 7.73 26.59 8.06
CA PRO A 465 7.49 28.03 8.00
C PRO A 465 8.43 28.87 8.90
N PRO A 466 8.73 28.48 10.16
CA PRO A 466 9.75 29.17 10.97
C PRO A 466 11.16 29.13 10.38
N LEU A 467 11.58 28.04 9.72
CA LEU A 467 12.84 28.02 8.97
C LEU A 467 12.81 29.00 7.79
N ILE A 468 11.68 29.16 7.10
CA ILE A 468 11.53 30.12 5.99
C ILE A 468 11.62 31.57 6.49
N GLU A 469 11.03 31.86 7.65
CA GLU A 469 11.15 33.19 8.29
C GLU A 469 12.61 33.48 8.68
N LEU A 470 13.33 32.50 9.25
CA LEU A 470 14.75 32.65 9.59
C LEU A 470 15.63 32.80 8.33
N LEU A 471 15.28 32.13 7.22
CA LEU A 471 15.91 32.30 5.91
C LEU A 471 15.70 33.71 5.32
N GLN A 472 14.57 34.36 5.61
CA GLN A 472 14.33 35.75 5.19
C GLN A 472 15.02 36.77 6.10
N ASN A 473 14.88 36.61 7.42
CA ASN A 473 15.10 37.68 8.40
C ASN A 473 16.25 37.42 9.39
N GLY A 474 16.85 36.23 9.37
CA GLY A 474 17.96 35.86 10.26
C GLY A 474 19.30 36.51 9.91
N THR A 475 20.31 36.28 10.76
CA THR A 475 21.71 36.64 10.47
C THR A 475 22.26 35.82 9.28
N PRO A 476 23.43 36.16 8.71
CA PRO A 476 24.08 35.32 7.70
C PRO A 476 24.28 33.86 8.16
N ARG A 477 24.50 33.62 9.45
CA ARG A 477 24.53 32.28 10.04
C ARG A 477 23.15 31.65 10.04
N GLY A 478 22.15 32.33 10.62
CA GLY A 478 20.78 31.80 10.71
C GLY A 478 20.16 31.48 9.36
N LYS A 479 20.47 32.26 8.32
CA LYS A 479 20.06 31.97 6.94
C LYS A 479 20.69 30.69 6.40
N LYS A 480 21.98 30.47 6.67
CA LYS A 480 22.71 29.25 6.25
C LYS A 480 22.25 28.01 7.02
N ASP A 481 22.09 28.12 8.34
CA ASP A 481 21.59 27.04 9.20
C ASP A 481 20.14 26.68 8.81
N ALA A 482 19.27 27.67 8.56
CA ALA A 482 17.91 27.47 8.07
C ALA A 482 17.86 26.85 6.66
N ALA A 483 18.66 27.33 5.72
CA ALA A 483 18.73 26.79 4.38
C ALA A 483 19.20 25.32 4.37
N THR A 484 20.21 24.99 5.18
CA THR A 484 20.74 23.63 5.31
C THR A 484 19.70 22.68 5.93
N ALA A 485 18.95 23.15 6.93
CA ALA A 485 17.81 22.41 7.49
C ALA A 485 16.69 22.20 6.44
N ILE A 486 16.27 23.25 5.72
CA ILE A 486 15.24 23.15 4.66
C ILE A 486 15.68 22.17 3.57
N PHE A 487 16.92 22.27 3.09
CA PHE A 487 17.49 21.38 2.09
C PHE A 487 17.39 19.91 2.51
N ASN A 488 17.93 19.57 3.69
CA ASN A 488 17.97 18.19 4.16
C ASN A 488 16.58 17.64 4.52
N LEU A 489 15.67 18.48 5.01
CA LEU A 489 14.27 18.11 5.20
C LEU A 489 13.56 17.85 3.86
N CYS A 490 13.83 18.64 2.82
CA CYS A 490 13.21 18.52 1.49
C CYS A 490 13.75 17.36 0.64
N ILE A 491 14.78 16.64 1.08
CA ILE A 491 15.12 15.33 0.51
C ILE A 491 13.91 14.39 0.61
N TYR A 492 13.16 14.45 1.72
CA TYR A 492 11.90 13.74 1.85
C TYR A 492 10.79 14.42 1.02
N GLN A 493 10.22 13.70 0.05
CA GLN A 493 9.24 14.22 -0.92
C GLN A 493 8.04 14.92 -0.24
N GLY A 494 7.53 14.38 0.87
CA GLY A 494 6.41 14.97 1.61
C GLY A 494 6.72 16.33 2.26
N ASN A 495 7.99 16.68 2.44
CA ASN A 495 8.42 17.99 2.94
C ASN A 495 8.58 19.02 1.81
N LYS A 496 8.88 18.61 0.58
CA LYS A 496 8.88 19.52 -0.59
C LYS A 496 7.51 20.20 -0.75
N VAL A 497 6.45 19.40 -0.66
CA VAL A 497 5.04 19.84 -0.65
C VAL A 497 4.80 20.86 0.47
N ARG A 498 5.26 20.58 1.70
CA ARG A 498 5.12 21.49 2.85
C ARG A 498 5.87 22.81 2.63
N ALA A 499 7.08 22.77 2.09
CA ALA A 499 7.90 23.96 1.84
C ALA A 499 7.33 24.84 0.71
N VAL A 500 6.85 24.25 -0.39
CA VAL A 500 6.16 24.97 -1.47
C VAL A 500 4.90 25.66 -0.94
N ARG A 501 4.05 24.93 -0.19
CA ARG A 501 2.81 25.48 0.38
C ARG A 501 3.05 26.49 1.50
N ALA A 502 4.21 26.45 2.16
CA ALA A 502 4.68 27.47 3.09
C ALA A 502 5.36 28.68 2.39
N GLY A 503 5.36 28.73 1.06
CA GLY A 503 5.80 29.89 0.28
C GLY A 503 7.30 30.01 0.06
N VAL A 504 8.09 28.94 0.25
CA VAL A 504 9.58 28.99 0.22
C VAL A 504 10.18 29.53 -1.09
N VAL A 505 9.46 29.42 -2.21
CA VAL A 505 9.98 29.77 -3.54
C VAL A 505 10.28 31.26 -3.68
N THR A 506 9.41 32.16 -3.22
CA THR A 506 9.61 33.61 -3.34
C THR A 506 10.82 34.13 -2.55
N PRO A 507 11.05 33.70 -1.28
CA PRO A 507 12.31 33.92 -0.56
C PRO A 507 13.55 33.44 -1.34
N LEU A 508 13.55 32.20 -1.84
CA LEU A 508 14.69 31.65 -2.57
C LEU A 508 14.98 32.43 -3.86
N MET A 509 13.96 32.73 -4.66
CA MET A 509 14.09 33.52 -5.88
C MET A 509 14.54 34.98 -5.61
N LYS A 510 14.24 35.54 -4.43
CA LYS A 510 14.82 36.82 -3.99
C LYS A 510 16.31 36.70 -3.65
N LEU A 511 16.71 35.63 -2.96
CA LEU A 511 18.12 35.38 -2.62
C LEU A 511 18.98 35.04 -3.84
N VAL A 512 18.42 34.39 -4.86
CA VAL A 512 19.10 34.16 -6.16
C VAL A 512 19.27 35.47 -6.96
N LYS A 513 18.37 36.45 -6.80
CA LYS A 513 18.50 37.79 -7.40
C LYS A 513 19.51 38.69 -6.67
N ASP A 514 19.93 38.34 -5.44
CA ASP A 514 20.90 39.08 -4.63
C ASP A 514 22.29 38.41 -4.69
N ALA A 515 23.05 38.73 -5.75
CA ALA A 515 24.41 38.22 -5.93
C ALA A 515 25.39 38.65 -4.81
N SER A 516 25.10 39.73 -4.09
CA SER A 516 25.83 40.18 -2.90
C SER A 516 25.48 39.41 -1.61
N GLY A 517 24.33 38.75 -1.57
CA GLY A 517 23.75 38.18 -0.35
C GLY A 517 24.39 36.88 0.16
N GLY A 518 25.35 36.30 -0.57
CA GLY A 518 26.12 35.12 -0.15
C GLY A 518 25.33 33.80 0.01
N MET A 519 24.06 33.77 -0.38
CA MET A 519 23.12 32.65 -0.19
C MET A 519 22.67 32.00 -1.52
N MET A 520 23.29 32.35 -2.65
CA MET A 520 22.89 31.88 -3.98
C MET A 520 23.05 30.37 -4.15
N ASP A 521 24.15 29.81 -3.62
CA ASP A 521 24.49 28.38 -3.66
C ASP A 521 23.40 27.53 -2.99
N GLU A 522 23.09 27.83 -1.72
CA GLU A 522 22.06 27.17 -0.94
C GLU A 522 20.67 27.37 -1.56
N SER A 523 20.39 28.57 -2.06
CA SER A 523 19.07 28.89 -2.63
C SER A 523 18.80 28.11 -3.91
N LEU A 524 19.78 28.02 -4.82
CA LEU A 524 19.69 27.20 -6.04
C LEU A 524 19.62 25.70 -5.71
N ALA A 525 20.36 25.23 -4.70
CA ALA A 525 20.31 23.83 -4.29
C ALA A 525 18.91 23.42 -3.76
N ILE A 526 18.26 24.26 -2.96
CA ILE A 526 16.88 24.02 -2.50
C ILE A 526 15.89 24.10 -3.66
N LEU A 527 16.02 25.11 -4.54
CA LEU A 527 15.17 25.24 -5.74
C LEU A 527 15.28 24.02 -6.64
N ALA A 528 16.47 23.46 -6.86
CA ALA A 528 16.67 22.26 -7.66
C ALA A 528 15.97 21.01 -7.06
N ILE A 529 16.10 20.77 -5.75
CA ILE A 529 15.40 19.68 -5.05
C ILE A 529 13.87 19.82 -5.16
N ILE A 530 13.36 21.05 -5.06
CA ILE A 530 11.93 21.37 -5.11
C ILE A 530 11.37 21.32 -6.54
N ALA A 531 12.14 21.74 -7.55
CA ALA A 531 11.76 21.68 -8.96
C ALA A 531 11.47 20.25 -9.43
N GLY A 532 12.18 19.25 -8.87
CA GLY A 532 11.89 17.82 -9.04
C GLY A 532 10.62 17.31 -8.35
N HIS A 533 9.66 18.18 -8.00
CA HIS A 533 8.31 17.82 -7.58
C HIS A 533 7.28 18.72 -8.28
N ARG A 534 6.13 18.17 -8.70
CA ARG A 534 5.15 18.87 -9.56
C ARG A 534 4.67 20.21 -8.98
N GLU A 535 4.34 20.26 -7.69
CA GLU A 535 3.95 21.53 -7.03
C GLU A 535 5.10 22.55 -7.03
N GLY A 536 6.33 22.09 -6.87
CA GLY A 536 7.53 22.94 -6.87
C GLY A 536 7.85 23.49 -8.26
N LYS A 537 7.80 22.66 -9.31
CA LYS A 537 7.90 23.11 -10.70
C LYS A 537 6.93 24.26 -10.98
N VAL A 538 5.65 24.10 -10.64
CA VAL A 538 4.62 25.10 -10.92
C VAL A 538 4.86 26.40 -10.14
N ALA A 539 5.16 26.30 -8.83
CA ALA A 539 5.45 27.48 -8.01
C ALA A 539 6.73 28.22 -8.45
N ILE A 540 7.75 27.51 -8.94
CA ILE A 540 8.97 28.10 -9.50
C ILE A 540 8.70 28.77 -10.85
N ALA A 541 7.93 28.13 -11.74
CA ALA A 541 7.54 28.72 -13.03
C ALA A 541 6.75 30.03 -12.84
N GLN A 542 5.88 30.10 -11.82
CA GLN A 542 5.12 31.30 -11.45
C GLN A 542 5.94 32.44 -10.83
N ALA A 543 7.25 32.26 -10.61
CA ALA A 543 8.14 33.26 -10.00
C ALA A 543 9.05 33.97 -11.03
N ASP A 544 8.66 33.94 -12.31
CA ASP A 544 9.39 34.45 -13.48
C ASP A 544 10.89 34.06 -13.48
N PRO A 545 11.21 32.75 -13.43
CA PRO A 545 12.56 32.29 -13.10
C PRO A 545 13.52 32.37 -14.29
N ILE A 546 13.02 32.32 -15.52
CA ILE A 546 13.82 32.08 -16.73
C ILE A 546 14.89 33.16 -16.98
N PRO A 547 14.59 34.48 -16.96
CA PRO A 547 15.61 35.50 -17.19
C PRO A 547 16.73 35.46 -16.12
N VAL A 548 16.35 35.18 -14.87
CA VAL A 548 17.27 35.10 -13.73
C VAL A 548 18.18 33.89 -13.85
N LEU A 549 17.60 32.72 -14.15
CA LEU A 549 18.36 31.48 -14.25
C LEU A 549 19.25 31.45 -15.50
N VAL A 550 18.84 32.05 -16.62
CA VAL A 550 19.71 32.20 -17.80
C VAL A 550 20.93 33.06 -17.46
N GLU A 551 20.78 34.13 -16.68
CA GLU A 551 21.93 34.92 -16.22
C GLU A 551 22.81 34.14 -15.23
N VAL A 552 22.22 33.42 -14.27
CA VAL A 552 22.95 32.51 -13.37
C VAL A 552 23.75 31.43 -14.13
N VAL A 553 23.23 30.92 -15.25
CA VAL A 553 23.94 29.97 -16.12
C VAL A 553 24.97 30.66 -17.02
N ARG A 554 24.86 31.98 -17.25
CA ARG A 554 25.85 32.78 -17.99
C ARG A 554 27.06 33.17 -17.12
N THR A 555 26.83 33.64 -15.89
CA THR A 555 27.89 34.28 -15.06
C THR A 555 28.16 33.64 -13.69
N GLY A 556 27.37 32.64 -13.27
CA GLY A 556 27.54 31.97 -11.97
C GLY A 556 28.75 31.02 -11.87
N SER A 557 29.07 30.56 -10.65
CA SER A 557 30.07 29.49 -10.44
C SER A 557 29.62 28.17 -11.07
N PRO A 558 30.50 27.17 -11.30
CA PRO A 558 30.11 25.88 -11.86
C PRO A 558 28.89 25.24 -11.18
N ARG A 559 28.80 25.34 -9.85
CA ARG A 559 27.67 24.86 -9.04
C ARG A 559 26.38 25.64 -9.25
N ASN A 560 26.48 26.96 -9.48
CA ASN A 560 25.32 27.80 -9.81
C ASN A 560 24.84 27.54 -11.23
N ARG A 561 25.75 27.44 -12.22
CA ARG A 561 25.43 27.10 -13.61
C ARG A 561 24.72 25.74 -13.69
N GLU A 562 25.20 24.76 -12.96
CA GLU A 562 24.64 23.40 -12.93
C GLU A 562 23.24 23.36 -12.30
N ASN A 563 23.05 23.90 -11.10
CA ASN A 563 21.72 23.94 -10.48
C ASN A 563 20.75 24.83 -11.28
N GLY A 564 21.25 25.92 -11.87
CA GLY A 564 20.47 26.81 -12.75
C GLY A 564 19.90 26.09 -13.97
N VAL A 565 20.73 25.35 -14.72
CA VAL A 565 20.26 24.58 -15.89
C VAL A 565 19.33 23.43 -15.51
N VAL A 566 19.50 22.84 -14.32
CA VAL A 566 18.59 21.80 -13.80
C VAL A 566 17.20 22.38 -13.49
N ILE A 567 17.12 23.55 -12.86
CA ILE A 567 15.83 24.22 -12.61
C ILE A 567 15.19 24.66 -13.94
N LEU A 568 15.98 25.20 -14.89
CA LEU A 568 15.50 25.55 -16.22
C LEU A 568 14.95 24.33 -16.97
N TRP A 569 15.63 23.17 -16.91
CA TRP A 569 15.13 21.93 -17.50
C TRP A 569 13.80 21.50 -16.87
N TRP A 570 13.70 21.48 -15.53
CA TRP A 570 12.46 21.17 -14.84
C TRP A 570 11.31 22.11 -15.21
N VAL A 571 11.55 23.42 -15.34
CA VAL A 571 10.54 24.41 -15.72
C VAL A 571 10.12 24.23 -17.18
N CYS A 572 11.06 24.21 -18.13
CA CYS A 572 10.78 24.17 -19.57
C CYS A 572 10.29 22.81 -20.09
N ALA A 573 10.52 21.69 -19.38
CA ALA A 573 10.08 20.37 -19.81
C ALA A 573 8.54 20.26 -19.94
N GLY A 574 8.05 20.28 -21.18
CA GLY A 574 6.62 20.23 -21.48
C GLY A 574 5.88 21.56 -21.34
N ASP A 575 6.59 22.70 -21.32
CA ASP A 575 5.99 24.04 -21.30
C ASP A 575 6.51 24.89 -22.47
N THR A 576 5.64 25.15 -23.44
CA THR A 576 6.00 25.84 -24.70
C THR A 576 6.19 27.34 -24.52
N GLU A 577 5.53 27.98 -23.56
CA GLU A 577 5.70 29.42 -23.32
C GLU A 577 7.02 29.66 -22.56
N CYS A 578 7.38 28.78 -21.61
CA CYS A 578 8.71 28.76 -21.02
C CYS A 578 9.81 28.58 -22.08
N LEU A 579 9.64 27.64 -23.03
CA LEU A 579 10.58 27.43 -24.14
C LEU A 579 10.65 28.61 -25.13
N LYS A 580 9.63 29.46 -25.18
CA LYS A 580 9.60 30.70 -25.98
C LYS A 580 10.32 31.84 -25.25
N ILE A 581 9.98 32.11 -23.99
CA ILE A 581 10.69 33.08 -23.14
C ILE A 581 12.20 32.76 -23.08
N MET A 582 12.56 31.48 -22.99
CA MET A 582 13.94 30.99 -23.02
C MET A 582 14.71 31.38 -24.30
N LYS A 583 14.03 31.49 -25.44
CA LYS A 583 14.62 32.00 -26.70
C LYS A 583 14.74 33.53 -26.67
N GLU A 584 13.67 34.21 -26.22
CA GLU A 584 13.61 35.68 -26.16
C GLU A 584 14.68 36.30 -25.24
N VAL A 585 15.10 35.62 -24.17
CA VAL A 585 16.20 36.06 -23.28
C VAL A 585 17.61 35.61 -23.71
N GLY A 586 17.76 35.05 -24.92
CA GLY A 586 19.04 34.55 -25.43
C GLY A 586 19.57 33.31 -24.70
N GLY A 587 18.69 32.51 -24.10
CA GLY A 587 19.08 31.32 -23.34
C GLY A 587 19.69 30.21 -24.20
N GLU A 588 19.37 30.12 -25.49
CA GLU A 588 19.90 29.08 -26.38
C GLU A 588 21.44 29.19 -26.56
N GLU A 589 21.98 30.40 -26.68
CA GLU A 589 23.42 30.64 -26.80
C GLU A 589 24.16 30.23 -25.52
N VAL A 590 23.63 30.64 -24.36
CA VAL A 590 24.17 30.30 -23.03
C VAL A 590 24.14 28.78 -22.78
N LEU A 591 23.07 28.10 -23.18
CA LEU A 591 23.01 26.63 -23.10
C LEU A 591 23.98 25.95 -24.05
N ARG A 592 24.24 26.51 -25.24
CA ARG A 592 25.21 25.96 -26.20
C ARG A 592 26.62 26.01 -25.63
N GLU A 593 27.03 27.17 -25.10
CA GLU A 593 28.31 27.35 -24.40
C GLU A 593 28.43 26.39 -23.20
N LEU A 594 27.37 26.24 -22.38
CA LEU A 594 27.35 25.29 -21.27
C LEU A 594 27.41 23.82 -21.72
N SER A 595 26.86 23.49 -22.88
CA SER A 595 26.88 22.14 -23.47
C SER A 595 28.26 21.67 -23.92
N GLU A 596 29.20 22.62 -24.05
CA GLU A 596 30.60 22.42 -24.41
C GLU A 596 31.50 22.56 -23.16
N ASN A 597 31.32 23.64 -22.38
CA ASN A 597 32.27 24.08 -21.35
C ASN A 597 31.81 23.87 -19.88
N GLY A 598 30.59 23.34 -19.65
CA GLY A 598 30.06 23.10 -18.30
C GLY A 598 30.63 21.88 -17.58
N THR A 599 30.16 21.63 -16.35
CA THR A 599 30.30 20.32 -15.67
C THR A 599 29.55 19.25 -16.47
N ASP A 600 29.84 17.97 -16.30
CA ASP A 600 29.22 16.94 -17.13
C ASP A 600 27.71 16.75 -16.84
N ARG A 601 27.24 17.12 -15.64
CA ARG A 601 25.79 17.28 -15.35
C ARG A 601 25.20 18.51 -16.05
N ALA A 602 25.88 19.67 -15.99
CA ALA A 602 25.42 20.88 -16.65
C ALA A 602 25.33 20.72 -18.17
N LYS A 603 26.35 20.11 -18.79
CA LYS A 603 26.40 19.81 -20.23
C LYS A 603 25.20 18.99 -20.69
N ARG A 604 24.88 17.90 -19.98
CA ARG A 604 23.79 16.98 -20.35
C ARG A 604 22.43 17.66 -20.24
N LYS A 605 22.12 18.31 -19.12
CA LYS A 605 20.84 19.02 -18.97
C LYS A 605 20.74 20.22 -19.91
N ALA A 606 21.84 20.88 -20.28
CA ALA A 606 21.83 21.89 -21.35
C ALA A 606 21.42 21.31 -22.71
N ARG A 607 22.03 20.18 -23.13
CA ARG A 607 21.64 19.47 -24.35
C ARG A 607 20.17 19.04 -24.34
N SER A 608 19.67 18.58 -23.19
CA SER A 608 18.25 18.23 -23.02
C SER A 608 17.31 19.44 -23.22
N VAL A 609 17.69 20.65 -22.80
CA VAL A 609 16.86 21.85 -23.04
C VAL A 609 16.99 22.36 -24.47
N LEU A 610 18.17 22.26 -25.09
CA LEU A 610 18.37 22.60 -26.52
C LEU A 610 17.49 21.73 -27.45
N ASP A 611 17.39 20.43 -27.17
CA ASP A 611 16.50 19.52 -27.91
C ASP A 611 15.01 19.91 -27.75
N LEU A 612 14.55 20.24 -26.54
CA LEU A 612 13.19 20.76 -26.31
C LEU A 612 12.93 22.08 -27.07
N ILE A 613 13.90 23.00 -27.06
CA ILE A 613 13.89 24.29 -27.80
C ILE A 613 13.73 24.05 -29.31
N GLN A 614 14.40 23.04 -29.86
CA GLN A 614 14.37 22.66 -31.27
C GLN A 614 13.05 21.96 -31.66
N ARG A 615 12.60 20.96 -30.91
CA ARG A 615 11.33 20.24 -31.19
C ARG A 615 10.13 21.18 -31.23
N ALA A 616 10.12 22.21 -30.38
CA ALA A 616 9.07 23.23 -30.34
C ALA A 616 9.00 24.15 -31.58
N GLN A 617 9.96 24.09 -32.51
CA GLN A 617 9.97 24.92 -33.74
C GLN A 617 9.10 24.34 -34.88
N ILE A 618 8.63 23.09 -34.75
CA ILE A 618 8.11 22.30 -35.89
C ILE A 618 6.56 22.32 -35.98
N ALA A 619 5.85 22.94 -35.03
CA ALA A 619 4.42 22.69 -34.81
C ALA A 619 3.49 23.94 -34.70
N GLU A 620 3.17 24.57 -35.84
CA GLU A 620 1.96 25.40 -36.05
C GLU A 620 1.40 25.16 -37.47
N PRO A 621 0.07 25.15 -37.71
CA PRO A 621 -0.55 26.37 -38.26
C PRO A 621 -2.09 26.59 -38.05
N LEU A 622 -2.48 27.87 -38.02
CA LEU A 622 -3.70 28.52 -38.58
C LEU A 622 -5.14 28.09 -38.17
N LEU A 623 -6.04 29.10 -38.03
CA LEU A 623 -7.45 28.95 -37.64
C LEU A 623 -8.44 29.80 -38.48
N SER A 624 -9.50 29.15 -39.00
CA SER A 624 -10.86 29.69 -39.30
C SER A 624 -11.76 28.54 -39.80
N GLY A 625 -13.10 28.54 -39.73
CA GLY A 625 -14.03 29.44 -39.05
C GLY A 625 -15.50 28.92 -39.14
N ASP A 626 -16.28 29.15 -38.07
CA ASP A 626 -17.75 29.18 -37.97
C ASP A 626 -18.71 27.95 -38.18
N LYS A 627 -19.35 27.58 -37.06
CA LYS A 627 -20.80 27.31 -36.82
C LYS A 627 -21.58 26.13 -37.47
N LYS A 628 -21.89 25.18 -36.58
CA LYS A 628 -23.22 24.52 -36.35
C LYS A 628 -23.84 23.59 -37.41
N LYS A 629 -23.54 22.29 -37.27
CA LYS A 629 -24.54 21.22 -37.05
C LYS A 629 -23.91 20.13 -36.16
N GLY A 630 -24.72 19.36 -35.43
CA GLY A 630 -24.21 18.60 -34.26
C GLY A 630 -24.96 17.30 -33.94
N SER A 631 -25.17 16.44 -34.94
CA SER A 631 -25.40 15.01 -34.69
C SER A 631 -24.04 14.34 -34.47
N LEU A 632 -23.85 13.66 -33.33
CA LEU A 632 -22.60 12.94 -33.03
C LEU A 632 -22.53 11.63 -33.83
N GLU A 633 -21.75 11.66 -34.92
CA GLU A 633 -21.34 10.47 -35.65
C GLU A 633 -20.25 9.71 -34.87
N VAL A 634 -20.35 8.38 -34.77
CA VAL A 634 -19.43 7.56 -33.98
C VAL A 634 -18.28 7.09 -34.88
N VAL A 635 -17.23 7.92 -34.97
CA VAL A 635 -16.02 7.60 -35.74
C VAL A 635 -15.20 6.50 -35.08
N HIS A 636 -14.60 5.62 -35.88
CA HIS A 636 -13.72 4.55 -35.43
C HIS A 636 -12.30 5.06 -35.15
N LYS A 637 -11.63 4.52 -34.11
CA LYS A 637 -10.28 4.96 -33.67
C LYS A 637 -9.18 4.89 -34.74
N HIS A 638 -9.37 4.09 -35.79
CA HIS A 638 -8.45 3.95 -36.93
C HIS A 638 -9.09 4.39 -38.25
N GLY A 639 -10.08 5.29 -38.21
CA GLY A 639 -10.66 5.90 -39.42
C GLY A 639 -9.80 7.08 -39.93
N PRO A 640 -9.78 7.36 -41.25
CA PRO A 640 -8.94 8.38 -41.87
C PRO A 640 -9.30 9.84 -41.53
N CYS A 641 -10.21 10.06 -40.58
CA CYS A 641 -10.59 11.37 -40.05
C CYS A 641 -10.28 11.52 -38.54
N SER A 642 -9.57 10.56 -37.94
CA SER A 642 -9.13 10.64 -36.55
C SER A 642 -8.00 11.66 -36.39
N LYS A 643 -8.19 12.69 -35.56
CA LYS A 643 -7.14 13.63 -35.13
C LYS A 643 -6.63 13.27 -33.73
N PHE A 644 -5.94 12.13 -33.62
CA PHE A 644 -5.21 11.74 -32.41
C PHE A 644 -3.86 11.13 -32.78
N SER A 645 -2.79 11.63 -32.17
CA SER A 645 -1.41 11.17 -32.32
C SER A 645 -1.04 10.21 -31.17
N ASP A 646 -1.00 8.91 -31.48
CA ASP A 646 -0.25 7.78 -30.88
C ASP A 646 -0.04 7.60 -29.35
N ASP A 647 -0.44 8.53 -28.49
CA ASP A 647 -0.34 8.46 -27.02
C ASP A 647 -1.44 7.54 -26.43
N VAL A 648 -1.39 6.27 -26.82
CA VAL A 648 -2.40 5.25 -26.51
C VAL A 648 -2.25 4.77 -25.07
N VAL A 649 -3.33 4.89 -24.29
CA VAL A 649 -3.51 4.14 -23.03
C VAL A 649 -3.41 2.65 -23.38
N LYS A 650 -2.29 2.02 -23.01
CA LYS A 650 -1.99 0.62 -23.33
C LYS A 650 -3.14 -0.27 -22.85
N PRO A 651 -3.76 -1.09 -23.74
CA PRO A 651 -4.79 -2.03 -23.31
C PRO A 651 -4.23 -3.01 -22.27
N LEU A 652 -5.02 -3.27 -21.21
CA LEU A 652 -4.68 -4.30 -20.22
C LEU A 652 -4.50 -5.65 -20.91
N THR A 653 -3.49 -6.39 -20.46
CA THR A 653 -3.29 -7.80 -20.81
C THR A 653 -4.41 -8.66 -20.26
N VAL A 654 -4.56 -9.87 -20.82
CA VAL A 654 -5.57 -10.83 -20.32
C VAL A 654 -5.26 -11.27 -18.88
N GLU A 655 -3.99 -11.27 -18.48
CA GLU A 655 -3.55 -11.61 -17.12
C GLU A 655 -3.93 -10.51 -16.12
N GLU A 656 -3.72 -9.23 -16.44
CA GLU A 656 -4.17 -8.11 -15.61
C GLU A 656 -5.70 -8.09 -15.47
N ILE A 657 -6.43 -8.33 -16.57
CA ILE A 657 -7.91 -8.43 -16.57
C ILE A 657 -8.39 -9.56 -15.65
N PHE A 658 -7.78 -10.75 -15.72
CA PHE A 658 -8.19 -11.89 -14.88
C PHE A 658 -7.70 -11.83 -13.43
N THR A 659 -6.60 -11.12 -13.15
CA THR A 659 -6.17 -10.81 -11.78
C THR A 659 -7.18 -9.87 -11.11
N HIS A 660 -7.55 -8.78 -11.78
CA HIS A 660 -8.63 -7.89 -11.34
C HIS A 660 -9.96 -8.65 -11.15
N ASP A 661 -10.33 -9.51 -12.12
CA ASP A 661 -11.55 -10.32 -12.05
C ASP A 661 -11.57 -11.26 -10.84
N GLN A 662 -10.45 -11.91 -10.51
CA GLN A 662 -10.35 -12.75 -9.32
C GLN A 662 -10.55 -11.92 -8.04
N SER A 663 -9.84 -10.81 -7.90
CA SER A 663 -9.96 -9.99 -6.69
C SER A 663 -11.37 -9.36 -6.54
N ARG A 664 -12.02 -9.03 -7.66
CA ARG A 664 -13.45 -8.62 -7.72
C ARG A 664 -14.38 -9.72 -7.17
N VAL A 665 -14.16 -10.97 -7.57
CA VAL A 665 -14.89 -12.15 -7.06
C VAL A 665 -14.72 -12.29 -5.53
N ASP A 666 -13.50 -12.11 -5.03
CA ASP A 666 -13.19 -12.27 -3.60
C ASP A 666 -13.85 -11.19 -2.72
N SER A 667 -13.94 -9.95 -3.22
CA SER A 667 -14.68 -8.86 -2.54
C SER A 667 -16.19 -9.07 -2.52
N ILE A 668 -16.77 -9.71 -3.54
CA ILE A 668 -18.20 -10.05 -3.57
C ILE A 668 -18.52 -11.08 -2.47
N ARG A 669 -17.66 -12.11 -2.29
CA ARG A 669 -17.79 -13.11 -1.21
C ARG A 669 -17.85 -12.43 0.17
N ALA A 670 -16.98 -11.47 0.43
CA ALA A 670 -16.89 -10.76 1.70
C ALA A 670 -18.13 -9.91 2.07
N ARG A 671 -19.02 -9.60 1.11
CA ARG A 671 -20.16 -8.66 1.32
C ARG A 671 -21.54 -9.31 1.48
N SER A 672 -21.68 -10.64 1.41
CA SER A 672 -23.00 -11.30 1.29
C SER A 672 -23.73 -11.54 2.63
N THR A 673 -24.17 -10.48 3.34
CA THR A 673 -25.03 -10.62 4.54
C THR A 673 -26.18 -9.58 4.65
N PHE A 674 -27.38 -10.09 5.01
CA PHE A 674 -28.59 -9.40 5.51
C PHE A 674 -29.51 -8.55 4.57
N ASN A 675 -30.60 -8.01 5.17
CA ASN A 675 -31.99 -7.84 4.66
C ASN A 675 -32.39 -6.39 4.23
N LYS A 676 -33.59 -6.03 3.68
CA LYS A 676 -34.58 -6.64 2.74
C LYS A 676 -35.81 -5.68 2.54
N GLY A 677 -36.36 -5.53 1.32
CA GLY A 677 -37.66 -4.85 1.01
C GLY A 677 -37.57 -3.37 0.54
N LYS A 678 -38.58 -2.75 -0.09
CA LYS A 678 -39.90 -3.20 -0.64
C LYS A 678 -40.28 -2.36 -1.90
N LYS A 679 -41.47 -2.58 -2.49
CA LYS A 679 -41.92 -2.14 -3.84
C LYS A 679 -42.49 -0.70 -3.94
N ASP A 680 -42.42 -0.09 -5.13
CA ASP A 680 -43.58 0.54 -5.81
C ASP A 680 -43.36 0.93 -7.29
N THR A 681 -44.44 1.26 -8.03
CA THR A 681 -44.51 1.55 -9.49
C THR A 681 -45.00 3.00 -9.77
N LEU A 682 -44.97 3.61 -10.96
CA LEU A 682 -44.84 3.21 -12.38
C LEU A 682 -44.01 4.27 -13.16
N GLY A 683 -43.36 3.93 -14.28
CA GLY A 683 -42.32 4.79 -14.90
C GLY A 683 -42.40 5.09 -16.41
N SER A 684 -41.62 6.10 -16.80
CA SER A 684 -41.21 6.48 -18.16
C SER A 684 -40.07 5.60 -18.70
N LYS A 685 -39.35 6.01 -19.76
CA LYS A 685 -38.24 5.23 -20.36
C LYS A 685 -37.08 6.12 -20.87
N ALA A 686 -35.86 5.79 -20.44
CA ALA A 686 -34.59 6.34 -20.95
C ALA A 686 -33.72 5.24 -21.60
N THR A 687 -32.93 5.54 -22.64
CA THR A 687 -32.00 4.57 -23.27
C THR A 687 -30.65 5.22 -23.57
N LEU A 688 -29.58 4.59 -23.09
CA LEU A 688 -28.17 4.91 -23.31
C LEU A 688 -27.53 3.90 -24.27
N PRO A 689 -26.58 4.30 -25.14
CA PRO A 689 -25.74 3.37 -25.89
C PRO A 689 -24.66 2.76 -24.97
N ALA A 690 -24.48 1.44 -25.02
CA ALA A 690 -23.45 0.71 -24.28
C ALA A 690 -22.31 0.27 -25.20
N LYS A 691 -21.06 0.48 -24.79
CA LYS A 691 -19.84 0.17 -25.57
C LYS A 691 -18.89 -0.72 -24.78
N SER A 692 -18.00 -1.43 -25.47
CA SER A 692 -16.92 -2.20 -24.83
C SER A 692 -15.82 -1.27 -24.33
N GLY A 693 -15.49 -1.34 -23.04
CA GLY A 693 -14.42 -0.56 -22.42
C GLY A 693 -13.01 -0.91 -22.93
N SER A 694 -12.86 -1.97 -23.74
CA SER A 694 -11.59 -2.31 -24.40
C SER A 694 -11.06 -1.20 -25.31
N THR A 695 -11.92 -0.27 -25.76
CA THR A 695 -11.53 0.94 -26.49
C THR A 695 -10.79 1.97 -25.62
N ILE A 696 -10.89 1.85 -24.29
CA ILE A 696 -10.27 2.72 -23.28
C ILE A 696 -9.43 1.92 -22.25
N GLY A 697 -9.05 0.69 -22.59
CA GLY A 697 -8.22 -0.16 -21.72
C GLY A 697 -8.94 -0.81 -20.52
N SER A 698 -10.27 -0.87 -20.49
CA SER A 698 -11.03 -1.58 -19.45
C SER A 698 -11.57 -2.93 -19.95
N GLY A 699 -11.60 -3.95 -19.09
CA GLY A 699 -12.24 -5.25 -19.38
C GLY A 699 -13.78 -5.23 -19.35
N ASN A 700 -14.38 -4.16 -18.83
CA ASN A 700 -15.83 -4.05 -18.59
C ASN A 700 -16.54 -3.19 -19.65
N TYR A 701 -17.86 -3.01 -19.50
CA TYR A 701 -18.70 -2.23 -20.43
C TYR A 701 -19.03 -0.85 -19.88
N ILE A 702 -19.12 0.14 -20.78
CA ILE A 702 -19.26 1.57 -20.45
C ILE A 702 -20.51 2.19 -21.08
N VAL A 703 -21.03 3.23 -20.41
CA VAL A 703 -22.07 4.15 -20.91
C VAL A 703 -21.64 5.59 -20.63
N THR A 704 -22.00 6.51 -21.52
CA THR A 704 -21.74 7.95 -21.32
C THR A 704 -22.97 8.62 -20.73
N VAL A 705 -22.80 9.38 -19.64
CA VAL A 705 -23.85 10.16 -18.98
C VAL A 705 -23.40 11.60 -18.79
N GLY A 706 -24.34 12.54 -18.77
CA GLY A 706 -24.07 13.95 -18.49
C GLY A 706 -24.24 14.28 -17.00
N LEU A 707 -23.30 14.98 -16.39
CA LEU A 707 -23.36 15.44 -15.00
C LEU A 707 -23.17 16.96 -14.92
N GLY A 708 -23.92 17.63 -14.05
CA GLY A 708 -23.74 19.04 -13.73
C GLY A 708 -24.52 20.05 -14.57
N THR A 709 -24.41 21.32 -14.19
CA THR A 709 -24.97 22.48 -14.93
C THR A 709 -23.90 23.57 -15.06
N PRO A 710 -23.22 23.72 -16.22
CA PRO A 710 -23.47 23.06 -17.50
C PRO A 710 -23.15 21.56 -17.52
N LYS A 711 -23.86 20.82 -18.38
CA LYS A 711 -23.76 19.36 -18.50
C LYS A 711 -22.40 18.94 -19.07
N LYS A 712 -21.62 18.20 -18.27
CA LYS A 712 -20.37 17.55 -18.66
C LYS A 712 -20.60 16.06 -18.94
N ASP A 713 -20.30 15.59 -20.15
CA ASP A 713 -20.39 14.16 -20.46
C ASP A 713 -19.19 13.39 -19.90
N LEU A 714 -19.46 12.20 -19.35
CA LEU A 714 -18.51 11.35 -18.62
C LEU A 714 -18.80 9.88 -18.96
N SER A 715 -17.78 9.09 -19.34
CA SER A 715 -17.94 7.67 -19.65
C SER A 715 -17.68 6.79 -18.41
N LEU A 716 -18.75 6.19 -17.89
CA LEU A 716 -18.73 5.38 -16.66
C LEU A 716 -18.86 3.88 -16.98
N ILE A 717 -18.14 3.03 -16.24
CA ILE A 717 -18.34 1.58 -16.23
C ILE A 717 -19.69 1.28 -15.57
N PHE A 718 -20.55 0.44 -16.16
CA PHE A 718 -21.81 0.05 -15.51
C PHE A 718 -21.71 -1.31 -14.82
N ASP A 719 -22.04 -1.32 -13.54
CA ASP A 719 -21.76 -2.42 -12.63
C ASP A 719 -23.02 -2.82 -11.83
N THR A 720 -23.49 -4.06 -12.00
CA THR A 720 -24.63 -4.62 -11.25
C THR A 720 -24.23 -5.22 -9.89
N GLY A 721 -22.94 -5.40 -9.62
CA GLY A 721 -22.40 -5.80 -8.32
C GLY A 721 -21.82 -4.65 -7.48
N SER A 722 -22.24 -3.40 -7.72
CA SER A 722 -22.06 -2.30 -6.77
C SER A 722 -23.20 -1.28 -6.83
N ASP A 723 -23.43 -0.58 -5.72
CA ASP A 723 -24.57 0.31 -5.55
C ASP A 723 -24.26 1.79 -5.86
N LEU A 724 -23.16 2.32 -5.30
CA LEU A 724 -22.85 3.75 -5.38
C LEU A 724 -22.31 4.13 -6.77
N THR A 725 -22.95 5.10 -7.41
CA THR A 725 -22.40 5.78 -8.59
C THR A 725 -21.39 6.83 -8.16
N TRP A 726 -20.22 6.89 -8.80
CA TRP A 726 -19.17 7.88 -8.52
C TRP A 726 -18.37 8.25 -9.77
N THR A 727 -17.73 9.42 -9.73
CA THR A 727 -16.81 9.92 -10.77
C THR A 727 -15.62 10.61 -10.13
N GLN A 728 -14.47 10.67 -10.81
CA GLN A 728 -13.36 11.49 -10.35
C GLN A 728 -13.74 12.98 -10.38
N CYS A 729 -13.34 13.71 -9.34
CA CYS A 729 -13.62 15.12 -9.12
C CYS A 729 -12.36 15.94 -8.84
N GLN A 730 -12.41 17.21 -9.20
CA GLN A 730 -11.43 18.22 -8.80
C GLN A 730 -11.79 18.84 -7.43
N PRO A 731 -10.81 19.48 -6.74
CA PRO A 731 -9.38 19.23 -6.90
C PRO A 731 -9.04 17.77 -6.59
N CYS A 732 -8.10 17.18 -7.34
CA CYS A 732 -7.58 15.86 -6.97
C CYS A 732 -6.70 16.00 -5.73
N ALA A 733 -7.20 15.57 -4.58
CA ALA A 733 -6.59 15.82 -3.26
C ALA A 733 -5.38 14.91 -2.96
N ARG A 734 -5.22 13.78 -3.66
CA ARG A 734 -4.06 12.87 -3.53
C ARG A 734 -3.65 12.23 -4.85
N SER A 735 -4.43 11.25 -5.33
CA SER A 735 -4.16 10.49 -6.55
C SER A 735 -5.42 10.41 -7.41
N CYS A 736 -5.28 10.52 -8.73
CA CYS A 736 -6.35 10.35 -9.71
C CYS A 736 -5.74 9.76 -10.97
N TYR A 737 -6.38 8.75 -11.56
CA TYR A 737 -5.88 8.08 -12.75
C TYR A 737 -6.30 8.82 -14.04
N LYS A 738 -5.57 8.61 -15.15
CA LYS A 738 -5.90 9.24 -16.44
C LYS A 738 -7.23 8.68 -16.98
N GLN A 739 -8.18 9.57 -17.26
CA GLN A 739 -9.47 9.26 -17.88
C GLN A 739 -9.63 9.96 -19.24
N GLN A 740 -10.59 9.51 -20.07
CA GLN A 740 -10.83 9.99 -21.43
C GLN A 740 -11.39 11.41 -21.46
N GLU A 741 -12.49 11.68 -20.75
CA GLU A 741 -13.01 13.03 -20.58
C GLU A 741 -12.25 13.76 -19.47
N THR A 742 -12.29 15.10 -19.41
CA THR A 742 -11.64 15.82 -18.30
C THR A 742 -12.34 15.54 -16.96
N ILE A 743 -11.58 15.37 -15.87
CA ILE A 743 -12.08 15.13 -14.51
C ILE A 743 -13.20 16.13 -14.16
N PHE A 744 -14.27 15.69 -13.51
CA PHE A 744 -15.42 16.56 -13.17
C PHE A 744 -15.00 17.68 -12.24
N GLU A 745 -15.55 18.89 -12.41
CA GLU A 745 -15.19 20.05 -11.59
C GLU A 745 -16.42 20.57 -10.84
N PRO A 746 -16.53 20.32 -9.52
CA PRO A 746 -17.65 20.78 -8.71
C PRO A 746 -17.88 22.30 -8.75
N SER A 747 -16.81 23.09 -8.71
CA SER A 747 -16.85 24.56 -8.77
C SER A 747 -17.43 25.12 -10.08
N ALA A 748 -17.37 24.34 -11.17
CA ALA A 748 -17.95 24.73 -12.45
C ALA A 748 -19.45 24.40 -12.58
N SER A 749 -20.03 23.61 -11.65
CA SER A 749 -21.42 23.18 -11.73
C SER A 749 -22.33 23.97 -10.77
N THR A 750 -23.21 24.78 -11.35
CA THR A 750 -24.22 25.59 -10.63
C THR A 750 -25.32 24.77 -9.94
N THR A 751 -25.33 23.44 -10.11
CA THR A 751 -26.25 22.53 -9.40
C THR A 751 -25.54 21.52 -8.48
N TYR A 752 -24.22 21.62 -8.32
CA TYR A 752 -23.47 20.81 -7.36
C TYR A 752 -23.74 21.28 -5.92
N ASN A 753 -23.99 20.33 -5.02
CA ASN A 753 -24.04 20.58 -3.59
C ASN A 753 -23.44 19.43 -2.77
N ASN A 754 -22.71 19.76 -1.71
CA ASN A 754 -22.14 18.82 -0.76
C ASN A 754 -23.21 18.30 0.22
N ILE A 755 -23.17 17.00 0.54
CA ILE A 755 -24.06 16.38 1.53
C ILE A 755 -23.48 16.54 2.94
N SER A 756 -24.33 16.88 3.91
CA SER A 756 -23.90 17.04 5.30
C SER A 756 -23.68 15.71 6.02
N CYS A 757 -22.71 15.64 6.93
CA CYS A 757 -22.44 14.46 7.76
C CYS A 757 -23.63 14.01 8.63
N THR A 758 -24.56 14.93 8.95
CA THR A 758 -25.76 14.64 9.77
C THR A 758 -26.95 14.15 8.95
N SER A 759 -26.83 14.07 7.62
CA SER A 759 -27.91 13.63 6.75
C SER A 759 -28.15 12.11 6.79
N THR A 760 -29.40 11.72 6.55
CA THR A 760 -29.79 10.32 6.40
C THR A 760 -29.06 9.64 5.24
N GLU A 761 -28.77 10.37 4.18
CA GLU A 761 -28.13 9.85 2.97
C GLU A 761 -26.64 9.60 3.20
N CYS A 762 -25.96 10.45 3.98
CA CYS A 762 -24.60 10.19 4.43
C CYS A 762 -24.54 8.89 5.25
N SER A 763 -25.44 8.72 6.23
CA SER A 763 -25.50 7.49 7.05
C SER A 763 -25.79 6.23 6.24
N GLY A 764 -26.46 6.36 5.08
CA GLY A 764 -26.75 5.26 4.15
C GLY A 764 -25.54 4.75 3.37
N LEU A 765 -24.43 5.48 3.32
CA LEU A 765 -23.23 5.06 2.58
C LEU A 765 -22.69 3.71 3.07
N THR A 766 -22.82 3.40 4.35
CA THR A 766 -22.35 2.14 4.95
C THR A 766 -22.94 0.90 4.27
N SER A 767 -24.20 0.92 3.83
CA SER A 767 -24.80 -0.22 3.10
C SER A 767 -24.40 -0.25 1.62
N ALA A 768 -24.26 0.90 0.97
CA ALA A 768 -23.89 1.00 -0.44
C ALA A 768 -22.40 0.68 -0.72
N THR A 769 -21.49 1.16 0.13
CA THR A 769 -20.04 1.00 -0.05
C THR A 769 -19.43 -0.14 0.77
N GLY A 770 -20.06 -0.51 1.90
CA GLY A 770 -19.47 -1.39 2.91
C GLY A 770 -18.58 -0.67 3.93
N ASN A 771 -18.34 0.64 3.77
CA ASN A 771 -17.47 1.44 4.63
C ASN A 771 -18.27 2.50 5.40
N THR A 772 -17.96 2.69 6.68
CA THR A 772 -18.50 3.79 7.49
C THR A 772 -18.10 5.14 6.86
N PRO A 773 -19.04 6.09 6.65
CA PRO A 773 -18.74 7.41 6.10
C PRO A 773 -17.87 8.23 7.06
N GLY A 774 -16.97 9.03 6.48
CA GLY A 774 -16.19 10.03 7.21
C GLY A 774 -16.89 11.40 7.23
N CYS A 775 -16.31 12.34 7.97
CA CYS A 775 -16.75 13.74 8.01
C CYS A 775 -15.56 14.68 7.92
N SER A 776 -15.68 15.75 7.13
CA SER A 776 -14.70 16.83 7.05
C SER A 776 -15.43 18.17 7.05
N SER A 777 -15.23 18.97 8.10
CA SER A 777 -15.85 20.31 8.26
C SER A 777 -17.35 20.34 7.94
N SER A 778 -18.11 19.37 8.49
CA SER A 778 -19.55 19.10 8.25
C SER A 778 -19.95 18.52 6.89
N THR A 779 -19.04 18.36 5.93
CA THR A 779 -19.29 17.65 4.66
C THR A 779 -19.00 16.15 4.80
N CYS A 780 -19.93 15.33 4.31
CA CYS A 780 -19.86 13.87 4.29
C CYS A 780 -18.76 13.38 3.33
N VAL A 781 -17.91 12.46 3.81
CA VAL A 781 -16.85 11.82 3.03
C VAL A 781 -17.24 10.36 2.77
N TYR A 782 -17.33 9.97 1.50
CA TYR A 782 -17.49 8.56 1.14
C TYR A 782 -16.12 7.93 0.88
N GLY A 783 -16.04 6.63 1.13
CA GLY A 783 -14.99 5.77 0.61
C GLY A 783 -15.60 4.48 0.08
N ILE A 784 -15.20 4.06 -1.12
CA ILE A 784 -15.51 2.74 -1.67
C ILE A 784 -14.20 2.07 -2.08
N GLN A 785 -14.08 0.79 -1.75
CA GLN A 785 -12.95 -0.05 -2.11
C GLN A 785 -13.45 -1.31 -2.81
N TYR A 786 -12.74 -1.71 -3.85
CA TYR A 786 -12.95 -2.91 -4.64
C TYR A 786 -11.88 -3.94 -4.30
N GLY A 787 -12.14 -5.22 -4.56
CA GLY A 787 -11.28 -6.31 -4.06
C GLY A 787 -9.89 -6.36 -4.68
N ASP A 788 -9.73 -5.83 -5.89
CA ASP A 788 -8.46 -5.61 -6.59
C ASP A 788 -7.62 -4.47 -5.97
N GLN A 789 -8.03 -3.99 -4.79
CA GLN A 789 -7.47 -2.86 -4.05
C GLN A 789 -7.69 -1.49 -4.73
N SER A 790 -8.42 -1.44 -5.86
CA SER A 790 -8.90 -0.18 -6.42
C SER A 790 -9.82 0.52 -5.43
N PHE A 791 -9.76 1.84 -5.34
CA PHE A 791 -10.61 2.63 -4.45
C PHE A 791 -10.98 3.98 -5.04
N SER A 792 -12.04 4.57 -4.48
CA SER A 792 -12.42 5.96 -4.67
C SER A 792 -12.86 6.56 -3.34
N VAL A 793 -12.25 7.68 -2.97
CA VAL A 793 -12.52 8.42 -1.72
C VAL A 793 -12.69 9.90 -2.06
N GLY A 794 -13.70 10.55 -1.49
CA GLY A 794 -13.99 11.95 -1.74
C GLY A 794 -15.26 12.43 -1.04
N PHE A 795 -15.84 13.53 -1.52
CA PHE A 795 -17.06 14.07 -0.93
C PHE A 795 -18.30 13.39 -1.50
N TYR A 796 -19.29 13.17 -0.64
CA TYR A 796 -20.61 12.71 -1.08
C TYR A 796 -21.46 13.94 -1.42
N ALA A 797 -22.08 13.93 -2.60
CA ALA A 797 -22.64 15.13 -3.22
C ALA A 797 -23.94 14.83 -3.98
N THR A 798 -24.71 15.89 -4.26
CA THR A 798 -25.81 15.88 -5.23
C THR A 798 -25.51 16.81 -6.38
N ASP A 799 -25.88 16.39 -7.60
CA ASP A 799 -25.92 17.26 -8.78
C ASP A 799 -26.98 16.76 -9.77
N LYS A 800 -27.14 17.41 -10.92
CA LYS A 800 -28.03 17.05 -12.01
C LYS A 800 -27.42 15.95 -12.87
N LEU A 801 -28.07 14.78 -12.94
CA LEU A 801 -27.70 13.69 -13.84
C LEU A 801 -28.59 13.70 -15.09
N THR A 802 -27.99 13.61 -16.27
CA THR A 802 -28.63 13.64 -17.58
C THR A 802 -28.32 12.35 -18.34
N LEU A 803 -29.32 11.48 -18.48
CA LEU A 803 -29.23 10.23 -19.24
C LEU A 803 -29.52 10.45 -20.73
N THR A 804 -30.51 11.27 -21.05
CA THR A 804 -30.82 11.69 -22.43
C THR A 804 -31.19 13.18 -22.43
N SER A 805 -31.31 13.79 -23.61
CA SER A 805 -31.82 15.17 -23.74
C SER A 805 -33.26 15.39 -23.25
N LYS A 806 -33.97 14.32 -22.90
CA LYS A 806 -35.29 14.34 -22.24
C LYS A 806 -35.27 13.70 -20.85
N ASP A 807 -34.17 13.03 -20.48
CA ASP A 807 -34.06 12.21 -19.28
C ASP A 807 -33.08 12.77 -18.28
N VAL A 808 -33.50 13.83 -17.61
CA VAL A 808 -32.83 14.40 -16.43
C VAL A 808 -33.34 13.74 -15.15
N ILE A 809 -32.47 13.68 -14.15
CA ILE A 809 -32.70 13.39 -12.74
C ILE A 809 -31.99 14.51 -11.95
N ASP A 810 -32.75 15.44 -11.39
CA ASP A 810 -32.22 16.50 -10.53
C ASP A 810 -31.93 15.96 -9.11
N ASN A 811 -30.93 16.55 -8.43
CA ASN A 811 -30.48 16.15 -7.09
C ASN A 811 -30.11 14.65 -7.00
N PHE A 812 -29.42 14.14 -8.02
CA PHE A 812 -28.87 12.78 -8.03
C PHE A 812 -27.66 12.71 -7.10
N TYR A 813 -27.68 11.77 -6.15
CA TYR A 813 -26.63 11.55 -5.17
C TYR A 813 -25.51 10.67 -5.73
N PHE A 814 -24.26 11.10 -5.60
CA PHE A 814 -23.09 10.41 -6.15
C PHE A 814 -21.82 10.63 -5.32
N GLY A 815 -20.83 9.75 -5.50
CA GLY A 815 -19.48 9.94 -4.99
C GLY A 815 -18.65 10.87 -5.88
N CYS A 816 -18.14 11.96 -5.32
CA CYS A 816 -17.28 12.92 -6.00
C CYS A 816 -15.81 12.71 -5.57
N GLY A 817 -15.12 11.83 -6.28
CA GLY A 817 -13.87 11.19 -5.84
C GLY A 817 -12.62 12.03 -6.07
N GLN A 818 -11.96 12.44 -5.00
CA GLN A 818 -10.74 13.27 -5.03
C GLN A 818 -9.45 12.47 -4.73
N ASN A 819 -9.58 11.20 -4.36
CA ASN A 819 -8.49 10.25 -4.23
C ASN A 819 -8.95 8.91 -4.80
N ASN A 820 -8.56 8.61 -6.04
CA ASN A 820 -8.95 7.43 -6.79
C ASN A 820 -7.71 6.75 -7.38
N GLN A 821 -7.58 5.45 -7.16
CA GLN A 821 -6.51 4.63 -7.70
C GLN A 821 -7.10 3.29 -8.10
N GLY A 822 -6.73 2.77 -9.27
CA GLY A 822 -7.26 1.50 -9.74
C GLY A 822 -7.16 1.25 -11.24
N LEU A 823 -7.52 0.03 -11.66
CA LEU A 823 -7.46 -0.45 -13.05
C LEU A 823 -8.73 -0.10 -13.86
N PHE A 824 -9.27 1.10 -13.66
CA PHE A 824 -10.47 1.60 -14.33
C PHE A 824 -10.27 1.94 -15.83
N GLY A 825 -9.03 1.86 -16.33
CA GLY A 825 -8.66 2.34 -17.66
C GLY A 825 -8.97 3.83 -17.81
N GLY A 826 -9.41 4.24 -19.00
CA GLY A 826 -9.80 5.61 -19.30
C GLY A 826 -11.19 6.04 -18.78
N ALA A 827 -11.86 5.27 -17.92
CA ALA A 827 -13.24 5.58 -17.50
C ALA A 827 -13.29 6.72 -16.47
N ALA A 828 -14.26 7.62 -16.56
CA ALA A 828 -14.43 8.72 -15.60
C ALA A 828 -14.85 8.26 -14.19
N GLY A 829 -15.29 7.00 -14.06
CA GLY A 829 -15.75 6.38 -12.83
C GLY A 829 -16.71 5.22 -13.12
N LEU A 830 -17.70 5.03 -12.25
CA LEU A 830 -18.61 3.88 -12.28
C LEU A 830 -20.05 4.30 -11.97
N ILE A 831 -21.01 3.69 -12.67
CA ILE A 831 -22.46 3.79 -12.42
C ILE A 831 -22.97 2.48 -11.80
N GLY A 832 -23.26 2.55 -10.50
CA GLY A 832 -23.73 1.43 -9.70
C GLY A 832 -25.20 1.12 -9.93
N LEU A 833 -25.48 -0.11 -10.35
CA LEU A 833 -26.80 -0.64 -10.69
C LEU A 833 -27.36 -1.60 -9.64
N GLY A 834 -26.71 -1.73 -8.47
CA GLY A 834 -27.15 -2.55 -7.33
C GLY A 834 -28.52 -2.16 -6.74
N ARG A 835 -28.96 -2.86 -5.70
CA ARG A 835 -30.33 -2.77 -5.14
C ARG A 835 -30.47 -1.86 -3.92
N ASP A 836 -29.38 -1.31 -3.38
CA ASP A 836 -29.42 -0.38 -2.24
C ASP A 836 -30.25 0.89 -2.57
N LYS A 837 -30.63 1.66 -1.54
CA LYS A 837 -31.37 2.92 -1.66
C LYS A 837 -30.59 3.99 -2.44
N LEU A 838 -29.26 3.99 -2.35
CA LEU A 838 -28.39 4.99 -2.96
C LEU A 838 -28.00 4.69 -4.42
N SER A 839 -28.37 3.53 -4.98
CA SER A 839 -28.13 3.23 -6.39
C SER A 839 -29.04 4.02 -7.33
N ILE A 840 -28.65 4.21 -8.60
CA ILE A 840 -29.50 4.90 -9.58
C ILE A 840 -30.85 4.18 -9.78
N VAL A 841 -30.88 2.86 -9.64
CA VAL A 841 -32.10 2.04 -9.75
C VAL A 841 -33.11 2.40 -8.65
N SER A 842 -32.62 2.73 -7.44
CA SER A 842 -33.47 3.19 -6.33
C SER A 842 -33.74 4.69 -6.36
N GLN A 843 -32.75 5.54 -6.64
CA GLN A 843 -32.95 6.99 -6.72
C GLN A 843 -33.95 7.37 -7.82
N ALA A 844 -33.80 6.79 -9.01
CA ALA A 844 -34.68 7.05 -10.15
C ALA A 844 -35.95 6.17 -10.15
N ALA A 845 -36.26 5.47 -9.05
CA ALA A 845 -37.39 4.54 -8.94
C ALA A 845 -38.74 5.19 -9.28
N LYS A 846 -38.98 6.43 -8.83
CA LYS A 846 -40.21 7.19 -9.15
C LYS A 846 -40.39 7.43 -10.65
N LYS A 847 -39.30 7.47 -11.42
CA LYS A 847 -39.29 7.81 -12.85
C LYS A 847 -39.24 6.57 -13.75
N TYR A 848 -38.69 5.46 -13.28
CA TYR A 848 -38.44 4.24 -14.06
C TYR A 848 -38.93 2.93 -13.41
N GLY A 849 -39.66 2.99 -12.29
CA GLY A 849 -40.33 1.85 -11.65
C GLY A 849 -39.41 0.76 -11.09
N LYS A 850 -38.15 1.07 -10.79
CA LYS A 850 -37.05 0.11 -10.52
C LYS A 850 -36.93 -1.00 -11.59
N VAL A 851 -37.17 -0.65 -12.85
CA VAL A 851 -36.95 -1.53 -14.01
C VAL A 851 -35.77 -1.00 -14.81
N PHE A 852 -34.85 -1.87 -15.21
CA PHE A 852 -33.84 -1.56 -16.23
C PHE A 852 -33.54 -2.80 -17.10
N SER A 853 -32.91 -2.59 -18.25
CA SER A 853 -32.49 -3.68 -19.14
C SER A 853 -31.28 -3.28 -19.97
N TYR A 854 -30.43 -4.24 -20.30
CA TYR A 854 -29.28 -4.01 -21.18
C TYR A 854 -29.08 -5.16 -22.17
N CYS A 855 -28.28 -4.90 -23.19
CA CYS A 855 -27.61 -5.95 -23.96
C CYS A 855 -26.16 -5.55 -24.22
N LEU A 856 -25.25 -6.49 -24.00
CA LEU A 856 -23.80 -6.28 -24.13
C LEU A 856 -23.33 -6.63 -25.56
N PRO A 857 -22.69 -5.70 -26.30
CA PRO A 857 -22.21 -5.99 -27.65
C PRO A 857 -21.03 -6.97 -27.64
N SER A 858 -21.00 -7.87 -28.62
CA SER A 858 -19.96 -8.90 -28.77
C SER A 858 -18.70 -8.44 -29.51
N LYS A 859 -18.73 -7.26 -30.14
CA LYS A 859 -17.61 -6.61 -30.84
C LYS A 859 -17.48 -5.17 -30.36
N SER A 860 -16.25 -4.64 -30.29
CA SER A 860 -15.98 -3.24 -29.94
C SER A 860 -16.51 -2.23 -30.98
N SER A 861 -16.71 -2.66 -32.23
CA SER A 861 -17.38 -1.89 -33.29
C SER A 861 -18.91 -1.95 -33.25
N SER A 862 -19.51 -2.75 -32.37
CA SER A 862 -20.96 -2.84 -32.18
C SER A 862 -21.39 -2.09 -30.91
N THR A 863 -22.55 -1.45 -30.96
CA THR A 863 -23.13 -0.72 -29.82
C THR A 863 -24.32 -1.51 -29.29
N GLY A 864 -24.35 -1.77 -27.97
CA GLY A 864 -25.51 -2.28 -27.26
C GLY A 864 -26.26 -1.14 -26.57
N TYR A 865 -27.01 -1.45 -25.50
CA TYR A 865 -27.69 -0.41 -24.71
C TYR A 865 -27.76 -0.71 -23.23
N LEU A 866 -28.01 0.34 -22.44
CA LEU A 866 -28.58 0.30 -21.10
C LEU A 866 -29.87 1.16 -21.12
N THR A 867 -30.99 0.58 -20.74
CA THR A 867 -32.32 1.22 -20.75
C THR A 867 -32.88 1.22 -19.34
N PHE A 868 -33.28 2.39 -18.83
CA PHE A 868 -34.07 2.52 -17.60
C PHE A 868 -35.55 2.65 -17.96
N GLY A 869 -36.40 2.02 -17.15
CA GLY A 869 -37.84 1.97 -17.36
C GLY A 869 -38.31 0.79 -18.19
N SER A 870 -39.61 0.52 -18.14
CA SER A 870 -40.23 -0.57 -18.89
C SER A 870 -40.32 -0.24 -20.39
N SER A 871 -39.49 -0.87 -21.20
CA SER A 871 -39.84 -1.10 -22.61
C SER A 871 -41.07 -2.01 -22.70
N LYS A 872 -41.87 -1.90 -23.77
CA LYS A 872 -42.78 -3.00 -24.15
C LYS A 872 -41.94 -4.28 -24.25
N ALA A 873 -42.25 -5.28 -23.43
CA ALA A 873 -41.40 -6.47 -23.29
C ALA A 873 -41.14 -7.11 -24.66
N ALA A 874 -39.86 -7.37 -24.97
CA ALA A 874 -39.50 -8.02 -26.22
C ALA A 874 -40.16 -9.41 -26.30
N LYS A 875 -40.61 -9.80 -27.49
CA LYS A 875 -41.25 -11.11 -27.70
C LYS A 875 -40.24 -12.21 -27.35
N GLY A 876 -40.49 -12.94 -26.24
CA GLY A 876 -39.69 -14.09 -25.82
C GLY A 876 -38.85 -13.92 -24.55
N VAL A 877 -38.93 -12.79 -23.83
CA VAL A 877 -38.26 -12.67 -22.51
C VAL A 877 -38.81 -13.70 -21.53
N LYS A 878 -37.95 -14.58 -21.02
CA LYS A 878 -38.26 -15.57 -19.96
C LYS A 878 -37.73 -15.09 -18.63
N TYR A 879 -38.52 -15.17 -17.56
CA TYR A 879 -38.17 -14.65 -16.24
C TYR A 879 -37.81 -15.75 -15.23
N THR A 880 -36.76 -15.52 -14.46
CA THR A 880 -36.41 -16.23 -13.22
C THR A 880 -36.63 -15.30 -12.02
N PRO A 881 -37.13 -15.78 -10.87
CA PRO A 881 -37.19 -14.95 -9.66
C PRO A 881 -35.78 -14.56 -9.20
N LEU A 882 -35.68 -13.44 -8.49
CA LEU A 882 -34.49 -13.09 -7.71
C LEU A 882 -34.47 -13.92 -6.43
N SER A 883 -33.35 -14.59 -6.18
CA SER A 883 -33.11 -15.32 -4.93
C SER A 883 -33.03 -14.36 -3.75
N THR A 884 -33.33 -14.84 -2.55
CA THR A 884 -33.31 -14.01 -1.32
C THR A 884 -32.24 -14.40 -0.31
N SER A 885 -31.30 -15.28 -0.69
CA SER A 885 -30.12 -15.67 0.09
C SER A 885 -28.98 -14.65 0.00
N GLN A 886 -28.68 -14.14 -1.19
CA GLN A 886 -27.50 -13.30 -1.49
C GLN A 886 -27.62 -11.82 -1.07
N GLY A 887 -28.16 -11.58 0.12
CA GLY A 887 -28.26 -10.25 0.71
C GLY A 887 -29.22 -9.27 0.01
N ALA A 888 -29.17 -8.01 0.47
CA ALA A 888 -30.06 -6.95 0.01
C ALA A 888 -29.62 -6.27 -1.30
N SER A 889 -28.30 -6.13 -1.52
CA SER A 889 -27.71 -5.36 -2.64
C SER A 889 -27.58 -6.15 -3.94
N PHE A 890 -27.10 -7.40 -3.91
CA PHE A 890 -26.77 -8.17 -5.11
C PHE A 890 -27.99 -8.80 -5.81
N TYR A 891 -27.85 -9.10 -7.10
CA TYR A 891 -28.86 -9.80 -7.88
C TYR A 891 -28.67 -11.32 -7.83
N GLY A 892 -29.09 -11.93 -6.72
CA GLY A 892 -29.07 -13.38 -6.54
C GLY A 892 -30.00 -14.14 -7.50
N LEU A 893 -29.54 -15.27 -8.03
CA LEU A 893 -30.27 -16.18 -8.92
C LEU A 893 -30.04 -17.64 -8.50
N ASP A 894 -31.07 -18.48 -8.56
CA ASP A 894 -30.93 -19.91 -8.25
C ASP A 894 -30.70 -20.71 -9.53
N LEU A 895 -29.56 -21.40 -9.63
CA LEU A 895 -29.24 -22.31 -10.73
C LEU A 895 -29.65 -23.75 -10.37
N ASN A 896 -30.46 -24.39 -11.21
CA ASN A 896 -30.89 -25.76 -10.98
C ASN A 896 -29.99 -26.79 -11.68
N SER A 897 -29.49 -26.49 -12.89
CA SER A 897 -28.71 -27.44 -13.71
C SER A 897 -27.96 -26.75 -14.84
N ILE A 898 -26.85 -27.35 -15.27
CA ILE A 898 -26.10 -26.97 -16.47
C ILE A 898 -26.24 -28.09 -17.51
N TYR A 899 -26.23 -27.73 -18.79
CA TYR A 899 -26.25 -28.64 -19.94
C TYR A 899 -25.11 -28.33 -20.91
N VAL A 900 -24.52 -29.36 -21.50
CA VAL A 900 -23.46 -29.25 -22.54
C VAL A 900 -23.83 -30.18 -23.70
N GLY A 901 -24.01 -29.63 -24.90
CA GLY A 901 -24.42 -30.39 -26.09
C GLY A 901 -25.84 -30.96 -26.05
N GLY A 902 -26.59 -30.70 -24.98
CA GLY A 902 -27.87 -31.32 -24.67
C GLY A 902 -27.79 -32.30 -23.49
N THR A 903 -26.61 -32.85 -23.18
CA THR A 903 -26.36 -33.65 -21.97
C THR A 903 -26.63 -32.81 -20.74
N LYS A 904 -27.45 -33.29 -19.80
CA LYS A 904 -27.60 -32.69 -18.47
C LYS A 904 -26.41 -33.12 -17.61
N LEU A 905 -25.68 -32.16 -17.03
CA LEU A 905 -24.53 -32.50 -16.19
C LEU A 905 -24.99 -33.14 -14.85
N PRO A 906 -24.29 -34.18 -14.34
CA PRO A 906 -24.64 -34.87 -13.11
C PRO A 906 -24.16 -34.11 -11.85
N ILE A 907 -24.58 -32.85 -11.71
CA ILE A 907 -24.24 -31.97 -10.59
C ILE A 907 -25.38 -32.04 -9.57
N SER A 908 -25.06 -32.24 -8.28
CA SER A 908 -26.06 -32.20 -7.21
C SER A 908 -26.64 -30.78 -7.07
N PRO A 909 -27.98 -30.61 -6.95
CA PRO A 909 -28.58 -29.31 -6.68
C PRO A 909 -28.03 -28.63 -5.43
N SER A 910 -27.53 -29.40 -4.45
CA SER A 910 -26.90 -28.88 -3.24
C SER A 910 -25.69 -27.98 -3.52
N VAL A 911 -24.91 -28.28 -4.57
CA VAL A 911 -23.74 -27.48 -4.96
C VAL A 911 -24.16 -26.06 -5.33
N PHE A 912 -25.28 -25.91 -6.05
CA PHE A 912 -25.82 -24.61 -6.44
C PHE A 912 -26.62 -23.92 -5.32
N SER A 913 -27.24 -24.65 -4.39
CA SER A 913 -27.98 -24.03 -3.28
C SER A 913 -27.08 -23.57 -2.13
N THR A 914 -25.93 -24.22 -1.91
CA THR A 914 -24.98 -23.85 -0.86
C THR A 914 -24.18 -22.61 -1.23
N SER A 915 -23.62 -22.56 -2.45
CA SER A 915 -22.96 -21.37 -2.99
C SER A 915 -23.96 -20.27 -3.35
N GLY A 916 -25.09 -20.65 -3.95
CA GLY A 916 -25.96 -19.75 -4.71
C GLY A 916 -25.24 -19.13 -5.91
N MET A 917 -25.95 -18.31 -6.69
CA MET A 917 -25.33 -17.47 -7.71
C MET A 917 -25.80 -16.02 -7.64
N ILE A 918 -25.00 -15.12 -8.20
CA ILE A 918 -25.43 -13.77 -8.63
C ILE A 918 -25.17 -13.56 -10.12
N ILE A 919 -25.80 -12.55 -10.70
CA ILE A 919 -25.46 -12.01 -12.03
C ILE A 919 -24.73 -10.67 -11.87
N ASP A 920 -23.58 -10.52 -12.54
CA ASP A 920 -22.78 -9.29 -12.48
C ASP A 920 -22.22 -8.87 -13.86
N SER A 921 -22.31 -7.59 -14.20
CA SER A 921 -21.68 -6.97 -15.36
C SER A 921 -20.25 -6.50 -15.11
N GLY A 922 -19.86 -6.27 -13.85
CA GLY A 922 -18.52 -5.88 -13.41
C GLY A 922 -17.52 -7.04 -13.29
N THR A 923 -18.00 -8.28 -13.35
CA THR A 923 -17.20 -9.52 -13.44
C THR A 923 -17.15 -9.97 -14.90
N VAL A 924 -15.97 -10.34 -15.40
CA VAL A 924 -15.71 -10.63 -16.81
C VAL A 924 -16.19 -12.03 -17.20
N ILE A 925 -15.75 -13.08 -16.49
CA ILE A 925 -16.07 -14.49 -16.81
C ILE A 925 -16.95 -15.14 -15.75
N THR A 926 -17.71 -16.16 -16.14
CA THR A 926 -18.56 -16.90 -15.20
C THR A 926 -17.74 -17.78 -14.27
N ARG A 927 -17.95 -17.60 -12.96
CA ARG A 927 -17.35 -18.39 -11.88
C ARG A 927 -18.35 -19.42 -11.36
N LEU A 928 -17.90 -20.65 -11.17
CA LEU A 928 -18.71 -21.77 -10.69
C LEU A 928 -18.02 -22.48 -9.51
N PRO A 929 -18.79 -23.07 -8.57
CA PRO A 929 -18.28 -24.05 -7.61
C PRO A 929 -17.38 -25.11 -8.29
N PRO A 930 -16.22 -25.51 -7.72
CA PRO A 930 -15.29 -26.46 -8.32
C PRO A 930 -15.93 -27.75 -8.86
N THR A 931 -16.90 -28.34 -8.16
CA THR A 931 -17.63 -29.54 -8.62
C THR A 931 -18.46 -29.25 -9.87
N ALA A 932 -19.12 -28.09 -9.92
CA ALA A 932 -19.89 -27.66 -11.08
C ALA A 932 -19.00 -27.29 -12.27
N TYR A 933 -17.85 -26.64 -12.02
CA TYR A 933 -16.88 -26.32 -13.05
C TYR A 933 -16.26 -27.57 -13.65
N SER A 934 -15.78 -28.50 -12.82
CA SER A 934 -15.12 -29.73 -13.27
C SER A 934 -16.07 -30.65 -14.06
N ALA A 935 -17.36 -30.67 -13.71
CA ALA A 935 -18.36 -31.37 -14.52
C ALA A 935 -18.56 -30.72 -15.90
N LEU A 936 -18.56 -29.37 -15.96
CA LEU A 936 -18.71 -28.60 -17.20
C LEU A 936 -17.49 -28.76 -18.11
N SER A 937 -16.29 -28.50 -17.61
CA SER A 937 -15.05 -28.57 -18.41
C SER A 937 -14.77 -30.00 -18.89
N LYS A 938 -15.06 -31.03 -18.07
CA LYS A 938 -14.94 -32.45 -18.47
C LYS A 938 -15.86 -32.82 -19.64
N GLU A 939 -17.15 -32.51 -19.55
CA GLU A 939 -18.12 -32.82 -20.63
C GLU A 939 -17.82 -31.98 -21.89
N PHE A 940 -17.44 -30.71 -21.73
CA PHE A 940 -17.05 -29.84 -22.84
C PHE A 940 -15.81 -30.40 -23.57
N ARG A 941 -14.77 -30.82 -22.83
CA ARG A 941 -13.58 -31.48 -23.40
C ARG A 941 -13.93 -32.80 -24.11
N ALA A 942 -14.81 -33.62 -23.54
CA ALA A 942 -15.25 -34.88 -24.13
C ALA A 942 -15.95 -34.71 -25.49
N GLN A 943 -16.72 -33.62 -25.66
CA GLN A 943 -17.39 -33.29 -26.93
C GLN A 943 -16.54 -32.44 -27.90
N MET A 944 -15.31 -32.06 -27.51
CA MET A 944 -14.41 -31.18 -28.29
C MET A 944 -13.14 -31.87 -28.81
N THR A 945 -13.05 -33.19 -28.72
CA THR A 945 -11.86 -34.01 -29.06
C THR A 945 -11.33 -33.87 -30.50
N LYS A 946 -12.10 -33.27 -31.40
CA LYS A 946 -11.67 -32.89 -32.77
C LYS A 946 -10.58 -31.81 -32.78
N TYR A 947 -10.47 -31.00 -31.73
CA TYR A 947 -9.60 -29.82 -31.66
C TYR A 947 -8.46 -30.04 -30.67
N PRO A 948 -7.20 -29.69 -31.04
CA PRO A 948 -6.06 -29.87 -30.15
C PRO A 948 -6.16 -28.91 -28.95
N LEU A 949 -5.85 -29.43 -27.76
CA LEU A 949 -5.64 -28.61 -26.57
C LEU A 949 -4.33 -27.81 -26.69
N THR A 950 -4.33 -26.61 -26.14
CA THR A 950 -3.16 -25.72 -26.06
C THR A 950 -2.92 -25.28 -24.62
N LYS A 951 -1.91 -24.43 -24.38
CA LYS A 951 -1.57 -23.94 -23.04
C LYS A 951 -2.74 -23.19 -22.40
N ALA A 952 -2.96 -23.45 -21.11
CA ALA A 952 -3.86 -22.67 -20.25
C ALA A 952 -3.52 -21.17 -20.28
N LEU A 953 -4.52 -20.34 -19.96
CA LEU A 953 -4.41 -18.87 -20.01
C LEU A 953 -4.85 -18.30 -18.66
N SER A 954 -3.88 -17.99 -17.80
CA SER A 954 -4.14 -17.64 -16.40
C SER A 954 -5.07 -18.70 -15.76
N ILE A 955 -6.21 -18.29 -15.22
CA ILE A 955 -7.25 -19.11 -14.60
C ILE A 955 -8.11 -19.95 -15.57
N LEU A 956 -7.93 -19.83 -16.88
CA LEU A 956 -8.66 -20.63 -17.87
C LEU A 956 -7.86 -21.90 -18.25
N ASP A 957 -8.30 -23.05 -17.74
CA ASP A 957 -7.59 -24.34 -17.88
C ASP A 957 -7.92 -25.11 -19.17
N THR A 958 -8.98 -24.73 -19.88
CA THR A 958 -9.56 -25.46 -21.01
C THR A 958 -9.41 -24.64 -22.29
N CYS A 959 -8.22 -24.74 -22.91
CA CYS A 959 -7.85 -23.95 -24.09
C CYS A 959 -7.56 -24.84 -25.31
N TYR A 960 -7.91 -24.34 -26.50
CA TYR A 960 -7.73 -24.99 -27.79
C TYR A 960 -6.93 -24.13 -28.78
N ASP A 961 -6.22 -24.79 -29.69
CA ASP A 961 -5.67 -24.15 -30.89
C ASP A 961 -6.63 -24.37 -32.07
N PHE A 962 -7.13 -23.28 -32.64
CA PHE A 962 -8.05 -23.28 -33.78
C PHE A 962 -7.39 -22.81 -35.10
N SER A 963 -6.08 -22.59 -35.13
CA SER A 963 -5.35 -21.99 -36.27
C SER A 963 -5.53 -22.77 -37.58
N ASN A 964 -5.71 -24.09 -37.51
CA ASN A 964 -5.89 -24.98 -38.65
C ASN A 964 -7.37 -25.21 -39.05
N TYR A 965 -8.32 -24.46 -38.48
CA TYR A 965 -9.77 -24.72 -38.64
C TYR A 965 -10.54 -23.47 -39.08
N THR A 966 -11.10 -23.52 -40.30
CA THR A 966 -11.93 -22.43 -40.87
C THR A 966 -13.37 -22.43 -40.35
N THR A 967 -13.87 -23.57 -39.88
CA THR A 967 -15.23 -23.73 -39.32
C THR A 967 -15.15 -24.44 -37.98
N LEU A 968 -15.73 -23.80 -36.95
CA LEU A 968 -15.77 -24.32 -35.58
C LEU A 968 -17.16 -24.85 -35.24
N THR A 969 -17.21 -26.10 -34.75
CA THR A 969 -18.42 -26.76 -34.27
C THR A 969 -18.15 -27.21 -32.84
N PHE A 970 -18.92 -26.68 -31.89
CA PHE A 970 -18.68 -26.87 -30.45
C PHE A 970 -20.00 -27.08 -29.70
N PRO A 971 -20.00 -27.75 -28.55
CA PRO A 971 -21.22 -28.09 -27.84
C PRO A 971 -21.87 -26.84 -27.24
N LYS A 972 -23.19 -26.74 -27.42
CA LYS A 972 -23.99 -25.64 -26.88
C LYS A 972 -24.10 -25.76 -25.36
N ILE A 973 -23.75 -24.69 -24.64
CA ILE A 973 -23.91 -24.60 -23.18
C ILE A 973 -25.27 -23.97 -22.86
N SER A 974 -26.00 -24.53 -21.90
CA SER A 974 -27.23 -23.96 -21.36
C SER A 974 -27.26 -24.00 -19.84
N MET A 975 -27.87 -23.00 -19.22
CA MET A 975 -28.08 -22.90 -17.78
C MET A 975 -29.58 -22.85 -17.48
N LEU A 976 -30.06 -23.73 -16.59
CA LEU A 976 -31.46 -23.83 -16.20
C LEU A 976 -31.65 -23.17 -14.83
N TRP A 977 -32.22 -21.97 -14.84
CA TRP A 977 -32.53 -21.20 -13.63
C TRP A 977 -33.87 -21.63 -13.00
N SER A 978 -34.16 -21.13 -11.80
CA SER A 978 -35.48 -21.28 -11.17
C SER A 978 -36.60 -20.67 -12.02
N GLY A 979 -37.85 -21.08 -11.77
CA GLY A 979 -38.99 -20.78 -12.66
C GLY A 979 -38.93 -21.49 -14.03
N ASN A 980 -38.09 -22.52 -14.18
CA ASN A 980 -37.85 -23.25 -15.45
C ASN A 980 -37.30 -22.38 -16.60
N THR A 981 -36.68 -21.25 -16.29
CA THR A 981 -36.04 -20.39 -17.29
C THR A 981 -34.71 -20.99 -17.74
N LYS A 982 -34.75 -21.80 -18.81
CA LYS A 982 -33.55 -22.24 -19.53
C LYS A 982 -32.99 -21.08 -20.38
N LEU A 983 -31.80 -20.62 -20.02
CA LEU A 983 -30.96 -19.73 -20.80
C LEU A 983 -29.96 -20.54 -21.62
N ASP A 984 -29.84 -20.21 -22.90
CA ASP A 984 -28.82 -20.73 -23.79
C ASP A 984 -27.70 -19.71 -23.92
N ILE A 985 -26.44 -20.11 -23.71
CA ILE A 985 -25.29 -19.20 -23.81
C ILE A 985 -25.02 -18.94 -25.30
N ALA A 986 -24.87 -17.66 -25.66
CA ALA A 986 -24.55 -17.26 -27.02
C ALA A 986 -23.16 -17.77 -27.45
N PRO A 987 -22.91 -18.07 -28.75
CA PRO A 987 -21.61 -18.49 -29.25
C PRO A 987 -20.42 -17.62 -28.76
N GLN A 988 -20.64 -16.31 -28.66
CA GLN A 988 -19.66 -15.30 -28.24
C GLN A 988 -19.45 -15.22 -26.71
N GLY A 989 -20.19 -16.02 -25.94
CA GLY A 989 -20.06 -16.21 -24.49
C GLY A 989 -19.57 -17.60 -24.08
N VAL A 990 -19.30 -18.50 -25.04
CA VAL A 990 -18.68 -19.81 -24.76
C VAL A 990 -17.16 -19.69 -24.63
N PHE A 991 -16.53 -18.82 -25.43
CA PHE A 991 -15.07 -18.70 -25.53
C PHE A 991 -14.53 -17.31 -25.20
N TYR A 992 -13.30 -17.28 -24.71
CA TYR A 992 -12.42 -16.12 -24.57
C TYR A 992 -11.15 -16.38 -25.40
N ALA A 993 -10.72 -15.44 -26.24
CA ALA A 993 -9.66 -15.66 -27.22
C ALA A 993 -8.47 -14.73 -27.01
N ASN A 994 -7.26 -15.29 -26.99
CA ASN A 994 -5.98 -14.58 -26.92
C ASN A 994 -5.21 -14.70 -28.26
N GLY A 995 -5.95 -14.71 -29.37
CA GLY A 995 -5.47 -15.14 -30.68
C GLY A 995 -6.09 -16.48 -31.11
N VAL A 996 -5.89 -16.88 -32.37
CA VAL A 996 -6.49 -18.11 -32.93
C VAL A 996 -5.86 -19.41 -32.41
N SER A 997 -4.61 -19.33 -31.93
CA SER A 997 -3.85 -20.44 -31.34
C SER A 997 -4.05 -20.63 -29.84
N GLN A 998 -4.83 -19.74 -29.19
CA GLN A 998 -5.18 -19.84 -27.78
C GLN A 998 -6.59 -19.32 -27.52
N VAL A 999 -7.58 -20.19 -27.72
CA VAL A 999 -9.00 -19.91 -27.47
C VAL A 999 -9.52 -20.80 -26.36
N CYS A 1000 -9.94 -20.20 -25.26
CA CYS A 1000 -10.26 -20.88 -24.01
C CYS A 1000 -11.76 -20.83 -23.70
N LEU A 1001 -12.27 -21.88 -23.06
CA LEU A 1001 -13.61 -21.91 -22.46
C LEU A 1001 -13.74 -20.77 -21.43
N ALA A 1002 -14.73 -19.89 -21.59
CA ALA A 1002 -14.85 -18.65 -20.82
C ALA A 1002 -15.46 -18.82 -19.41
N PHE A 1003 -15.14 -19.92 -18.73
CA PHE A 1003 -15.63 -20.29 -17.41
C PHE A 1003 -14.43 -20.68 -16.53
N ALA A 1004 -14.49 -20.39 -15.23
CA ALA A 1004 -13.48 -20.80 -14.26
C ALA A 1004 -14.11 -21.35 -12.97
N GLY A 1005 -13.35 -22.17 -12.26
CA GLY A 1005 -13.69 -22.61 -10.91
C GLY A 1005 -13.51 -21.50 -9.87
N ASN A 1006 -14.24 -21.62 -8.77
CA ASN A 1006 -13.94 -20.98 -7.49
C ASN A 1006 -12.85 -21.77 -6.72
N GLY A 1007 -12.59 -21.42 -5.45
CA GLY A 1007 -11.67 -22.17 -4.58
C GLY A 1007 -12.34 -23.33 -3.86
N ASP A 1008 -13.58 -23.11 -3.39
CA ASP A 1008 -14.41 -24.08 -2.67
C ASP A 1008 -15.83 -24.18 -3.24
N ASP A 1009 -16.57 -25.27 -2.98
CA ASP A 1009 -17.95 -25.43 -3.46
C ASP A 1009 -18.98 -24.56 -2.71
N SER A 1010 -18.61 -23.97 -1.56
CA SER A 1010 -19.40 -22.96 -0.85
C SER A 1010 -19.18 -21.53 -1.35
N ASP A 1011 -18.15 -21.28 -2.18
CA ASP A 1011 -17.91 -19.97 -2.79
C ASP A 1011 -19.04 -19.59 -3.76
N ILE A 1012 -19.56 -18.36 -3.63
CA ILE A 1012 -20.62 -17.80 -4.48
C ILE A 1012 -20.31 -17.93 -5.98
N GLY A 1013 -21.25 -18.49 -6.74
CA GLY A 1013 -21.16 -18.50 -8.20
C GLY A 1013 -21.52 -17.14 -8.80
N ILE A 1014 -20.86 -16.74 -9.89
CA ILE A 1014 -21.07 -15.42 -10.52
C ILE A 1014 -21.25 -15.61 -12.02
N PHE A 1015 -22.40 -15.19 -12.56
CA PHE A 1015 -22.68 -15.20 -14.00
C PHE A 1015 -22.15 -13.91 -14.65
N GLY A 1016 -20.94 -14.00 -15.22
CA GLY A 1016 -20.15 -12.85 -15.68
C GLY A 1016 -20.54 -12.30 -17.06
N ASN A 1017 -19.97 -11.14 -17.41
CA ASN A 1017 -20.38 -10.33 -18.55
C ASN A 1017 -20.10 -10.99 -19.92
N VAL A 1018 -19.10 -11.87 -20.04
CA VAL A 1018 -18.83 -12.64 -21.26
C VAL A 1018 -20.01 -13.54 -21.63
N GLN A 1019 -20.62 -14.21 -20.65
CA GLN A 1019 -21.78 -15.08 -20.88
C GLN A 1019 -23.08 -14.30 -21.14
N GLN A 1020 -23.12 -13.01 -20.79
CA GLN A 1020 -24.26 -12.11 -21.04
C GLN A 1020 -24.22 -11.44 -22.43
N LYS A 1021 -23.15 -11.63 -23.20
CA LYS A 1021 -22.99 -11.04 -24.55
C LYS A 1021 -24.16 -11.43 -25.47
N THR A 1022 -24.69 -10.45 -26.20
CA THR A 1022 -25.84 -10.56 -27.14
C THR A 1022 -27.19 -11.00 -26.53
N ILE A 1023 -27.28 -11.14 -25.21
CA ILE A 1023 -28.53 -11.44 -24.49
C ILE A 1023 -29.11 -10.13 -23.97
N GLN A 1024 -30.43 -9.92 -24.15
CA GLN A 1024 -31.15 -8.90 -23.41
C GLN A 1024 -31.36 -9.42 -21.98
N VAL A 1025 -30.79 -8.72 -21.00
CA VAL A 1025 -31.05 -8.94 -19.57
C VAL A 1025 -32.02 -7.87 -19.10
N VAL A 1026 -33.10 -8.26 -18.43
CA VAL A 1026 -34.18 -7.37 -17.96
C VAL A 1026 -34.33 -7.49 -16.44
N TYR A 1027 -33.91 -6.48 -15.70
CA TYR A 1027 -34.05 -6.41 -14.26
C TYR A 1027 -35.37 -5.73 -13.90
N ASP A 1028 -36.36 -6.53 -13.49
CA ASP A 1028 -37.59 -6.02 -12.88
C ASP A 1028 -37.43 -6.16 -11.36
N VAL A 1029 -36.62 -5.25 -10.80
CA VAL A 1029 -36.20 -5.26 -9.39
C VAL A 1029 -37.40 -4.99 -8.48
N ASN A 1030 -38.38 -4.24 -8.97
CA ASN A 1030 -39.65 -4.07 -8.29
C ASN A 1030 -40.40 -5.42 -8.20
N ALA A 1031 -40.67 -6.12 -9.30
CA ALA A 1031 -41.36 -7.40 -9.25
C ALA A 1031 -40.55 -8.53 -8.58
N GLY A 1032 -39.22 -8.38 -8.47
CA GLY A 1032 -38.33 -9.35 -7.84
C GLY A 1032 -37.88 -10.45 -8.80
N LYS A 1033 -37.55 -10.11 -10.05
CA LYS A 1033 -37.22 -11.09 -11.11
C LYS A 1033 -36.21 -10.54 -12.12
N VAL A 1034 -35.45 -11.42 -12.76
CA VAL A 1034 -34.58 -11.13 -13.91
C VAL A 1034 -35.10 -11.88 -15.14
N GLY A 1035 -35.16 -11.20 -16.27
CA GLY A 1035 -35.60 -11.73 -17.56
C GLY A 1035 -34.46 -11.86 -18.55
N PHE A 1036 -34.50 -12.89 -19.39
CA PHE A 1036 -33.53 -13.12 -20.46
C PHE A 1036 -34.22 -13.30 -21.82
N ALA A 1037 -33.67 -12.69 -22.87
CA ALA A 1037 -34.00 -12.98 -24.28
C ALA A 1037 -32.74 -13.02 -25.16
N SER A 1038 -32.71 -13.96 -26.11
CA SER A 1038 -31.62 -14.12 -27.09
C SER A 1038 -31.67 -13.06 -28.18
N GLY A 1039 -30.51 -12.58 -28.66
CA GLY A 1039 -30.43 -11.63 -29.77
C GLY A 1039 -30.78 -10.19 -29.37
N GLY A 1040 -30.61 -9.85 -28.09
CA GLY A 1040 -31.08 -8.61 -27.48
C GLY A 1040 -30.41 -7.31 -27.92
N CYS A 1041 -29.43 -7.39 -28.82
CA CYS A 1041 -28.60 -6.29 -29.33
C CYS A 1041 -28.85 -6.02 -30.83
N ALA A 1042 -29.87 -6.65 -31.41
CA ALA A 1042 -30.26 -6.52 -32.83
C ALA A 1042 -31.46 -5.58 -33.01
#